data_AF-A0A444U242-F1
#
_entry.id   AF-A0A444U242-F1
#
_cell.length_a   1.000
_cell.length_b   1.000
_cell.length_c   1.000
_cell.angle_alpha   90.00
_cell.angle_beta   90.00
_cell.angle_gamma   90.00
#
_symmetry.space_group_name_H-M   'P 1'
#
loop_
_entity.id
_entity.type
_entity.pdbx_description
1 polymer ?
#
loop_
_entity_poly.entity_id
_entity_poly.type
_entity_poly.pdbx_seq_one_letter_code
_entity_poly.pdbx_strand_id
1 'polypeptide(L)'
;MRSHYKYCRLYKEEYGAPPATPVESRAQGIYVGITQATAADGLLSGNSAQPQAIENGSLETTFICPYCHQSGFTDMALVQHCNSNHFGDLTRVVCPICVAMPYGNPSYFSRNFMSHLHQRHRISYGHYMPTSRVIALGLDLVEGDILIDHTQERNSILGDEYRWPTTIPYYLEDTLDINAKGVILKAFEQYRLKTCIDYKPWEGEPNYIAVFKGNGCFSSVGNRRVGKQSLSIGNGCDRIATIEHEFLHALGFWHEQSRADRDDYVTIMWDRISEGKEHNFNKYSDKVSSSLNVPYDYNSMMHYSKTAFKNGTESTIVTRIPEFIDVIGQRMEFSDSDLLKVNRLYNCSSSLTFMEHCSFELENICGMIQGSGGNAKWQHVMQVNGGPMIDYTTMGKCEGTGYFMHFSTATGMAGHKAYLESRILYPKRGFQCLQFFYYNSGNPNDELNIWVREYDEMNPEGKLRHMGGIKGEPQDYWQFHHLSLNVSKKFRVVFQGIKGAGVSNGGFSIDDINLSETKCPSHIWHIKNFTHLVATSPSGAGGRIYSPRFHSSEGYAFQIGLYVNGDDNNPGELAIYFHLASGLKDDRLQWPCPWKQITGLLLDQNPDIRRQMSNQRSVTTDPTLFETEDISRLTATQPIPPTTTVPNTTPPNTTPPNTTPPASELCKTFGCENDGVCVVEKGKPVCRCAVGKDWWFMGEKCQKKGKSEDTVIAAVSASVAVFAAMLLVTVTSVYCVKKKLLKKMERQTPGIVMGNVSIIKMPLFIFLFTNKTHSQRQFDVSIIMLLNQTCFTT
;
A
#
# COMPACT_ATOMS: atom_id res chain seq x y z
N MET A 1 1.07 9.93 -4.03
CA MET A 1 0.14 10.65 -4.97
C MET A 1 0.62 10.70 -6.43
N ARG A 2 1.87 11.06 -6.77
CA ARG A 2 2.32 11.11 -8.18
C ARG A 2 2.34 9.76 -8.92
N SER A 3 2.56 8.63 -8.23
CA SER A 3 2.53 7.30 -8.86
C SER A 3 1.14 6.88 -9.35
N HIS A 4 0.07 7.45 -8.79
CA HIS A 4 -1.32 7.16 -9.15
C HIS A 4 -1.67 7.66 -10.56
N TYR A 5 -1.16 8.85 -10.93
CA TYR A 5 -1.51 9.52 -12.19
C TYR A 5 -0.64 9.12 -13.38
N LYS A 6 0.49 8.42 -13.18
CA LYS A 6 1.39 8.00 -14.27
C LYS A 6 0.72 7.10 -15.34
N TYR A 7 -0.40 6.47 -15.00
CA TYR A 7 -1.15 5.59 -15.91
C TYR A 7 -2.30 6.31 -16.63
N CYS A 8 -2.76 7.46 -16.15
CA CYS A 8 -3.88 8.15 -16.78
C CYS A 8 -3.44 8.81 -18.11
N ARG A 9 -4.22 8.58 -19.18
CA ARG A 9 -3.97 9.14 -20.52
C ARG A 9 -3.81 10.67 -20.51
N LEU A 10 -4.65 11.41 -19.77
CA LEU A 10 -4.52 12.87 -19.64
C LEU A 10 -3.15 13.29 -19.10
N TYR A 11 -2.59 12.55 -18.13
CA TYR A 11 -1.24 12.81 -17.62
C TYR A 11 -0.16 12.49 -18.65
N LYS A 12 -0.30 11.39 -19.41
CA LYS A 12 0.64 11.01 -20.49
C LYS A 12 0.57 11.97 -21.69
N GLU A 13 -0.61 12.52 -21.99
CA GLU A 13 -0.83 13.50 -23.06
C GLU A 13 -0.35 14.91 -22.67
N GLU A 14 -0.48 15.28 -21.38
CA GLU A 14 -0.08 16.61 -20.87
C GLU A 14 1.41 16.70 -20.51
N TYR A 15 2.01 15.61 -20.01
CA TYR A 15 3.40 15.59 -19.50
C TYR A 15 4.34 14.64 -20.26
N GLY A 16 3.84 13.93 -21.27
CA GLY A 16 4.58 12.90 -22.00
C GLY A 16 4.62 11.54 -21.28
N ALA A 17 4.76 10.46 -22.06
CA ALA A 17 5.07 9.15 -21.48
C ALA A 17 6.46 9.19 -20.81
N PRO A 18 6.67 8.52 -19.67
CA PRO A 18 8.02 8.26 -19.17
C PRO A 18 8.81 7.61 -20.30
N PRO A 19 10.06 8.03 -20.59
CA PRO A 19 10.82 7.46 -21.69
C PRO A 19 10.88 5.94 -21.50
N ALA A 20 10.48 5.20 -22.54
CA ALA A 20 10.85 3.80 -22.65
C ALA A 20 12.38 3.75 -22.52
N THR A 21 12.89 2.88 -21.64
CA THR A 21 14.33 2.63 -21.53
C THR A 21 14.89 2.43 -22.94
N PRO A 22 15.75 3.32 -23.44
CA PRO A 22 16.34 3.13 -24.74
C PRO A 22 17.20 1.87 -24.68
N VAL A 23 16.92 0.92 -25.56
CA VAL A 23 17.96 0.02 -26.03
C VAL A 23 18.82 0.89 -26.94
N GLU A 24 19.86 1.50 -26.39
CA GLU A 24 20.83 2.24 -27.21
C GLU A 24 22.21 1.61 -27.22
N SER A 25 22.59 1.32 -28.45
CA SER A 25 23.85 0.85 -28.96
C SER A 25 25.02 1.77 -28.60
N ARG A 26 26.05 1.15 -28.03
CA ARG A 26 27.50 1.41 -28.18
C ARG A 26 27.88 2.66 -29.01
N ALA A 27 28.39 3.69 -28.33
CA ALA A 27 29.30 4.68 -28.91
C ALA A 27 30.39 5.05 -27.89
N GLN A 28 31.62 5.12 -28.38
CA GLN A 28 32.87 5.28 -27.64
C GLN A 28 33.17 6.74 -27.27
N GLY A 29 33.76 6.93 -26.08
CA GLY A 29 34.87 7.85 -25.79
C GLY A 29 34.66 9.37 -25.92
N ILE A 30 35.01 10.11 -24.85
CA ILE A 30 36.15 11.06 -24.82
C ILE A 30 36.28 11.63 -23.39
N TYR A 31 37.49 11.50 -22.86
CA TYR A 31 37.99 12.12 -21.63
C TYR A 31 38.20 13.63 -21.83
N VAL A 32 37.76 14.46 -20.87
CA VAL A 32 38.42 15.74 -20.53
C VAL A 32 38.26 15.97 -19.04
N GLY A 33 39.36 15.93 -18.28
CA GLY A 33 39.42 16.39 -16.91
C GLY A 33 39.65 17.91 -16.84
N ILE A 34 39.42 18.51 -15.67
CA ILE A 34 40.11 19.71 -15.15
C ILE A 34 39.82 19.81 -13.63
N THR A 35 40.91 19.64 -12.89
CA THR A 35 41.38 20.18 -11.59
C THR A 35 40.48 20.99 -10.63
N GLN A 36 40.50 20.51 -9.38
CA GLN A 36 40.77 21.19 -8.09
C GLN A 36 40.71 22.72 -7.99
N ALA A 37 39.98 23.18 -6.96
CA ALA A 37 40.33 24.37 -6.18
C ALA A 37 40.03 24.13 -4.69
N THR A 38 41.07 24.30 -3.86
CA THR A 38 41.10 24.27 -2.40
C THR A 38 41.12 25.69 -1.82
N ALA A 39 40.39 25.95 -0.72
CA ALA A 39 40.69 26.89 0.38
C ALA A 39 39.47 26.88 1.33
N ALA A 40 39.54 26.39 2.57
CA ALA A 40 40.26 26.88 3.76
C ALA A 40 39.49 27.97 4.54
N ASP A 41 39.06 27.54 5.73
CA ASP A 41 39.00 28.22 7.05
C ASP A 41 38.10 29.43 7.34
N GLY A 42 37.44 29.31 8.49
CA GLY A 42 36.73 30.37 9.20
C GLY A 42 36.01 29.86 10.46
N LEU A 43 36.76 29.49 11.50
CA LEU A 43 36.26 29.36 12.87
C LEU A 43 35.63 30.68 13.35
N LEU A 44 34.60 30.60 14.21
CA LEU A 44 34.53 31.36 15.47
C LEU A 44 33.42 30.80 16.38
N SER A 45 33.82 30.58 17.63
CA SER A 45 33.07 30.05 18.78
C SER A 45 32.28 31.14 19.51
N GLY A 46 31.32 30.75 20.36
CA GLY A 46 30.74 31.67 21.36
C GLY A 46 29.47 31.23 22.11
N ASN A 47 29.65 30.34 23.09
CA ASN A 47 29.06 30.31 24.45
C ASN A 47 27.53 30.42 24.73
N SER A 48 27.02 29.30 25.25
CA SER A 48 26.34 29.08 26.55
C SER A 48 25.40 30.13 27.16
N ALA A 49 24.14 29.74 27.37
CA ALA A 49 23.34 30.12 28.54
C ALA A 49 22.26 29.05 28.84
N GLN A 50 22.32 28.49 30.05
CA GLN A 50 21.24 27.85 30.82
C GLN A 50 21.34 28.47 32.24
N PRO A 51 20.38 28.30 33.18
CA PRO A 51 19.10 27.60 33.12
C PRO A 51 17.92 28.36 33.77
N GLN A 52 16.68 27.88 33.63
CA GLN A 52 15.73 27.85 34.75
C GLN A 52 14.54 26.91 34.50
N ALA A 53 14.19 26.18 35.56
CA ALA A 53 13.20 25.12 35.64
C ALA A 53 11.76 25.64 35.62
N ILE A 54 10.85 24.88 34.98
CA ILE A 54 9.41 24.98 35.20
C ILE A 54 8.88 23.57 35.48
N GLU A 55 8.12 23.49 36.57
CA GLU A 55 7.60 22.28 37.21
C GLU A 55 6.59 21.50 36.36
N ASN A 56 6.55 20.19 36.64
CA ASN A 56 5.63 19.19 36.13
C ASN A 56 4.15 19.57 36.30
N GLY A 57 3.40 19.46 35.21
CA GLY A 57 1.93 19.42 35.22
C GLY A 57 1.41 18.92 33.87
N SER A 58 1.34 17.60 33.70
CA SER A 58 0.74 16.97 32.52
C SER A 58 -0.77 17.22 32.50
N LEU A 59 -1.20 18.26 31.79
CA LEU A 59 -2.61 18.47 31.49
C LEU A 59 -2.95 17.66 30.24
N GLU A 60 -3.62 16.51 30.40
CA GLU A 60 -4.16 15.77 29.26
C GLU A 60 -5.10 16.68 28.47
N THR A 61 -4.78 16.89 27.18
CA THR A 61 -5.57 17.75 26.31
C THR A 61 -6.87 17.01 25.96
N THR A 62 -8.00 17.56 26.38
CA THR A 62 -9.33 16.99 26.09
C THR A 62 -10.02 17.74 24.97
N PHE A 63 -10.75 17.00 24.14
CA PHE A 63 -11.42 17.48 22.94
C PHE A 63 -12.94 17.39 23.08
N ILE A 64 -13.63 18.23 22.32
CA ILE A 64 -15.09 18.29 22.25
C ILE A 64 -15.54 17.74 20.90
N CYS A 65 -16.53 16.85 20.90
CA CYS A 65 -17.10 16.34 19.66
C CYS A 65 -17.80 17.47 18.89
N PRO A 66 -17.43 17.72 17.63
CA PRO A 66 -18.00 18.83 16.87
C PRO A 66 -19.42 18.57 16.36
N TYR A 67 -19.97 17.37 16.54
CA TYR A 67 -21.34 17.01 16.12
C TYR A 67 -22.36 17.04 17.27
N CYS A 68 -22.01 16.59 18.47
CA CYS A 68 -22.91 16.57 19.64
C CYS A 68 -22.45 17.45 20.81
N HIS A 69 -21.26 18.05 20.71
CA HIS A 69 -20.66 18.91 21.73
C HIS A 69 -20.40 18.25 23.09
N GLN A 70 -20.42 16.91 23.15
CA GLN A 70 -19.93 16.19 24.32
C GLN A 70 -18.42 16.43 24.47
N SER A 71 -17.97 16.73 25.69
CA SER A 71 -16.60 17.14 26.01
C SER A 71 -15.88 16.09 26.87
N GLY A 72 -14.56 16.23 27.01
CA GLY A 72 -13.75 15.37 27.88
C GLY A 72 -13.15 14.16 27.17
N PHE A 73 -13.05 14.18 25.84
CA PHE A 73 -12.49 13.08 25.06
C PHE A 73 -10.99 13.22 24.88
N THR A 74 -10.23 12.15 25.07
CA THR A 74 -8.90 12.03 24.46
C THR A 74 -9.04 11.95 22.93
N ASP A 75 -7.93 12.07 22.20
CA ASP A 75 -7.90 11.90 20.74
C ASP A 75 -8.61 10.61 20.26
N MET A 76 -8.30 9.48 20.90
CA MET A 76 -8.88 8.18 20.60
C MET A 76 -10.34 8.05 21.04
N ALA A 77 -10.69 8.60 22.21
CA ALA A 77 -12.07 8.58 22.70
C ALA A 77 -13.00 9.43 21.82
N LEU A 78 -12.49 10.51 21.23
CA LEU A 78 -13.23 11.35 20.30
C LEU A 78 -13.52 10.59 19.00
N VAL A 79 -12.53 9.86 18.47
CA VAL A 79 -12.68 9.02 17.27
C VAL A 79 -13.74 7.94 17.52
N GLN A 80 -13.68 7.23 18.64
CA GLN A 80 -14.65 6.19 19.00
C GLN A 80 -16.07 6.74 19.20
N HIS A 81 -16.18 7.87 19.90
CA HIS A 81 -17.46 8.54 20.13
C HIS A 81 -18.11 9.00 18.81
N CYS A 82 -17.33 9.59 17.90
CA CYS A 82 -17.86 10.03 16.61
C CYS A 82 -18.26 8.86 15.71
N ASN A 83 -17.51 7.76 15.73
CA ASN A 83 -17.83 6.57 14.94
C ASN A 83 -19.12 5.89 15.40
N SER A 84 -19.39 5.89 16.70
CA SER A 84 -20.58 5.24 17.26
C SER A 84 -21.84 6.09 17.14
N ASN A 85 -21.72 7.41 17.28
CA ASN A 85 -22.89 8.29 17.40
C ASN A 85 -23.12 9.20 16.18
N HIS A 86 -22.15 9.32 15.26
CA HIS A 86 -22.18 10.28 14.15
C HIS A 86 -21.73 9.67 12.80
N PHE A 87 -21.84 8.35 12.63
CA PHE A 87 -21.38 7.59 11.45
C PHE A 87 -21.94 8.06 10.09
N GLY A 88 -23.04 8.82 10.07
CA GLY A 88 -23.68 9.36 8.88
C GLY A 88 -23.71 10.89 8.78
N ASP A 89 -23.04 11.62 9.68
CA ASP A 89 -23.12 13.08 9.72
C ASP A 89 -22.17 13.72 8.70
N LEU A 90 -22.76 14.34 7.67
CA LEU A 90 -22.04 14.99 6.56
C LEU A 90 -21.74 16.48 6.84
N THR A 91 -22.03 16.96 8.04
CA THR A 91 -21.79 18.35 8.41
C THR A 91 -20.29 18.65 8.36
N ARG A 92 -19.91 19.69 7.63
CA ARG A 92 -18.51 20.12 7.53
C ARG A 92 -18.10 20.77 8.84
N VAL A 93 -17.16 20.13 9.53
CA VAL A 93 -16.67 20.60 10.82
C VAL A 93 -15.15 20.75 10.79
N VAL A 94 -14.65 21.62 11.64
CA VAL A 94 -13.22 21.80 11.87
C VAL A 94 -12.76 20.72 12.85
N CYS A 95 -11.67 20.02 12.53
CA CYS A 95 -11.18 18.93 13.37
C CYS A 95 -10.53 19.48 14.66
N PRO A 96 -11.07 19.19 15.86
CA PRO A 96 -10.54 19.71 17.12
C PRO A 96 -9.10 19.26 17.38
N ILE A 97 -8.76 18.02 16.98
CA ILE A 97 -7.42 17.44 17.13
C ILE A 97 -6.42 18.18 16.24
N CYS A 98 -6.81 18.49 14.99
CA CYS A 98 -5.92 19.19 14.06
C CYS A 98 -5.68 20.65 14.42
N VAL A 99 -6.67 21.33 15.00
CA VAL A 99 -6.53 22.74 15.42
C VAL A 99 -5.66 22.87 16.67
N ALA A 100 -5.62 21.85 17.53
CA ALA A 100 -4.78 21.84 18.72
C ALA A 100 -3.29 21.60 18.44
N MET A 101 -2.91 21.22 17.20
CA MET A 101 -1.50 21.08 16.83
C MET A 101 -0.83 22.46 16.65
N PRO A 102 0.49 22.60 16.89
CA PRO A 102 1.21 23.88 16.83
C PRO A 102 1.09 24.67 15.51
N TYR A 103 0.63 24.03 14.42
CA TYR A 103 0.42 24.63 13.10
C TYR A 103 -0.99 24.38 12.53
N GLY A 104 -1.98 24.11 13.39
CA GLY A 104 -3.37 23.85 12.99
C GLY A 104 -4.06 25.08 12.40
N ASN A 105 -4.70 24.94 11.23
CA ASN A 105 -5.49 26.02 10.62
C ASN A 105 -6.96 25.95 11.09
N PRO A 106 -7.47 26.89 11.91
CA PRO A 106 -8.84 26.87 12.43
C PRO A 106 -9.91 27.15 11.38
N SER A 107 -9.52 27.61 10.18
CA SER A 107 -10.43 27.87 9.05
C SER A 107 -10.56 26.66 8.11
N TYR A 108 -9.82 25.57 8.37
CA TYR A 108 -9.87 24.38 7.53
C TYR A 108 -11.02 23.45 7.95
N PHE A 109 -12.09 23.45 7.17
CA PHE A 109 -13.22 22.55 7.35
C PHE A 109 -12.96 21.22 6.65
N SER A 110 -13.08 20.10 7.39
CA SER A 110 -13.03 18.79 6.78
C SER A 110 -14.30 18.55 5.95
N ARG A 111 -14.13 18.19 4.68
CA ARG A 111 -15.26 17.89 3.77
C ARG A 111 -15.96 16.57 4.14
N ASN A 112 -15.27 15.70 4.85
CA ASN A 112 -15.79 14.47 5.46
C ASN A 112 -14.99 14.23 6.73
N PHE A 113 -15.49 14.76 7.85
CA PHE A 113 -14.78 14.72 9.12
C PHE A 113 -14.61 13.29 9.64
N MET A 114 -15.56 12.39 9.38
CA MET A 114 -15.42 10.96 9.72
C MET A 114 -14.31 10.28 8.92
N SER A 115 -14.26 10.46 7.61
CA SER A 115 -13.17 9.94 6.79
C SER A 115 -11.82 10.56 7.16
N HIS A 116 -11.79 11.83 7.55
CA HIS A 116 -10.57 12.51 8.02
C HIS A 116 -10.08 11.92 9.36
N LEU A 117 -10.96 11.72 10.33
CA LEU A 117 -10.62 11.05 11.60
C LEU A 117 -10.15 9.61 11.33
N HIS A 118 -10.82 8.87 10.45
CA HIS A 118 -10.43 7.51 10.06
C HIS A 118 -9.10 7.41 9.32
N GLN A 119 -8.70 8.40 8.53
CA GLN A 119 -7.47 8.35 7.73
C GLN A 119 -6.26 8.96 8.44
N ARG A 120 -6.46 9.94 9.33
CA ARG A 120 -5.36 10.71 9.94
C ARG A 120 -5.22 10.55 11.45
N HIS A 121 -6.24 10.02 12.14
CA HIS A 121 -6.27 9.91 13.61
C HIS A 121 -6.67 8.52 14.11
N ARG A 122 -7.08 7.59 13.22
CA ARG A 122 -7.45 6.20 13.57
C ARG A 122 -6.27 5.23 13.47
N ILE A 123 -5.20 5.59 12.76
CA ILE A 123 -4.07 4.68 12.54
C ILE A 123 -2.80 5.31 13.09
N SER A 124 -2.27 4.71 14.15
CA SER A 124 -0.84 4.78 14.43
C SER A 124 -0.23 3.60 13.69
N TYR A 125 0.42 3.81 12.55
CA TYR A 125 1.22 2.75 11.90
C TYR A 125 2.54 2.47 12.65
N GLY A 126 2.55 2.70 13.97
CA GLY A 126 3.71 2.58 14.84
C GLY A 126 3.61 1.48 15.89
N HIS A 127 2.62 0.57 15.82
CA HIS A 127 2.38 -0.39 16.90
C HIS A 127 2.44 -1.90 16.58
N TYR A 128 2.83 -2.29 15.36
CA TYR A 128 3.49 -3.59 15.19
C TYR A 128 5.00 -3.43 15.17
N MET A 129 5.57 -3.67 16.35
CA MET A 129 7.00 -3.62 16.68
C MET A 129 7.59 -2.21 16.51
N PRO A 130 7.91 -1.49 17.61
CA PRO A 130 9.05 -0.59 17.50
C PRO A 130 10.20 -1.41 16.92
N THR A 131 11.08 -0.81 16.10
CA THR A 131 12.30 -1.52 15.71
C THR A 131 12.96 -2.15 16.94
N SER A 132 12.72 -1.63 18.16
CA SER A 132 13.23 -2.18 19.43
C SER A 132 12.84 -3.62 19.78
N ARG A 133 11.88 -4.26 19.12
CA ARG A 133 11.62 -5.71 19.28
C ARG A 133 12.20 -6.61 18.17
N VAL A 134 12.59 -6.03 17.03
CA VAL A 134 13.32 -6.71 15.94
C VAL A 134 14.83 -6.50 16.08
N ILE A 135 15.23 -5.43 16.77
CA ILE A 135 16.60 -5.16 17.20
C ILE A 135 17.09 -6.30 18.07
N ALA A 136 18.30 -6.74 17.76
CA ALA A 136 19.06 -7.65 18.57
C ALA A 136 19.00 -7.29 20.05
N LEU A 137 18.35 -8.17 20.83
CA LEU A 137 18.12 -8.05 22.27
C LEU A 137 19.43 -7.72 23.00
N GLY A 138 19.69 -6.43 23.20
CA GLY A 138 20.88 -5.93 23.87
C GLY A 138 22.20 -6.05 23.09
N LEU A 139 22.21 -6.33 21.77
CA LEU A 139 23.46 -6.24 20.99
C LEU A 139 23.72 -4.79 20.59
N ASP A 140 24.96 -4.33 20.76
CA ASP A 140 25.41 -3.00 20.33
C ASP A 140 25.87 -3.01 18.87
N LEU A 141 24.93 -3.31 17.97
CA LEU A 141 25.15 -3.32 16.53
C LEU A 141 25.05 -1.91 15.95
N VAL A 142 25.71 -1.69 14.81
CA VAL A 142 25.58 -0.43 14.07
C VAL A 142 24.21 -0.42 13.41
N GLU A 143 23.50 0.69 13.54
CA GLU A 143 22.12 0.78 13.05
C GLU A 143 21.25 -0.41 13.50
N GLY A 144 21.45 -0.92 14.71
CA GLY A 144 20.62 -1.96 15.34
C GLY A 144 20.74 -3.38 14.79
N ASP A 145 21.12 -3.57 13.53
CA ASP A 145 21.13 -4.84 12.81
C ASP A 145 22.31 -4.97 11.82
N ILE A 146 23.29 -4.04 11.84
CA ILE A 146 24.48 -4.13 11.01
C ILE A 146 25.69 -4.59 11.83
N LEU A 147 26.25 -5.73 11.41
CA LEU A 147 27.50 -6.25 11.95
C LEU A 147 28.70 -5.61 11.24
N ILE A 148 29.52 -4.88 12.00
CA ILE A 148 30.80 -4.31 11.56
C ILE A 148 31.95 -5.16 12.09
N ASP A 149 32.88 -5.56 11.22
CA ASP A 149 34.15 -6.17 11.61
C ASP A 149 35.15 -5.09 12.04
N HIS A 150 35.92 -5.32 13.10
CA HIS A 150 36.89 -4.37 13.70
C HIS A 150 38.05 -4.00 12.76
N THR A 151 38.20 -4.70 11.64
CA THR A 151 39.14 -4.38 10.56
C THR A 151 38.62 -3.32 9.58
N GLN A 152 37.37 -2.86 9.73
CA GLN A 152 36.82 -1.76 8.94
C GLN A 152 37.45 -0.43 9.37
N GLU A 153 38.23 0.19 8.47
CA GLU A 153 38.19 1.64 8.41
C GLU A 153 36.72 2.05 8.20
N ARG A 154 36.24 3.07 8.93
CA ARG A 154 34.83 3.51 8.98
C ARG A 154 34.27 4.04 7.63
N ASN A 155 34.90 3.69 6.51
CA ASN A 155 34.63 4.18 5.17
C ASN A 155 34.12 3.06 4.25
N SER A 156 32.82 3.13 3.98
CA SER A 156 32.17 2.87 2.69
C SER A 156 31.80 1.45 2.29
N ILE A 157 30.61 1.32 1.69
CA ILE A 157 30.38 0.34 0.63
C ILE A 157 30.04 1.10 -0.65
N LEU A 158 31.13 1.57 -1.26
CA LEU A 158 31.29 1.84 -2.67
C LEU A 158 32.52 1.06 -3.10
N GLY A 159 32.34 0.01 -3.90
CA GLY A 159 33.44 -0.86 -4.33
C GLY A 159 32.94 -2.16 -4.94
N ASP A 160 33.49 -2.55 -6.08
CA ASP A 160 33.13 -3.80 -6.77
C ASP A 160 33.61 -5.03 -5.99
N GLU A 161 34.62 -4.85 -5.14
CA GLU A 161 35.17 -5.87 -4.24
C GLU A 161 34.15 -6.35 -3.21
N TYR A 162 33.21 -5.51 -2.77
CA TYR A 162 32.18 -5.87 -1.79
C TYR A 162 30.93 -6.50 -2.42
N ARG A 163 30.93 -6.73 -3.75
CA ARG A 163 29.80 -7.36 -4.43
C ARG A 163 29.90 -8.88 -4.33
N TRP A 164 28.76 -9.49 -4.06
CA TRP A 164 28.59 -10.93 -4.29
C TRP A 164 28.51 -11.24 -5.79
N PRO A 165 28.83 -12.47 -6.23
CA PRO A 165 28.34 -12.97 -7.52
C PRO A 165 26.81 -12.93 -7.57
N THR A 166 26.22 -12.90 -8.77
CA THR A 166 24.75 -12.90 -8.95
C THR A 166 24.09 -14.16 -8.42
N THR A 167 24.83 -15.27 -8.30
CA THR A 167 24.37 -16.48 -7.63
C THR A 167 25.13 -16.65 -6.31
N ILE A 168 24.45 -16.43 -5.20
CA ILE A 168 25.03 -16.37 -3.86
C ILE A 168 24.96 -17.75 -3.19
N PRO A 169 26.10 -18.33 -2.78
CA PRO A 169 26.11 -19.57 -2.01
C PRO A 169 25.58 -19.31 -0.59
N TYR A 170 24.66 -20.17 -0.12
CA TYR A 170 24.11 -20.10 1.23
C TYR A 170 24.20 -21.44 1.97
N TYR A 171 24.28 -21.34 3.30
CA TYR A 171 24.15 -22.47 4.21
C TYR A 171 23.12 -22.13 5.29
N LEU A 172 22.13 -23.00 5.50
CA LEU A 172 21.12 -22.83 6.56
C LEU A 172 21.51 -23.71 7.74
N GLU A 173 21.96 -23.11 8.84
CA GLU A 173 22.38 -23.86 10.02
C GLU A 173 21.22 -24.58 10.70
N ASP A 174 21.53 -25.66 11.43
CA ASP A 174 20.54 -26.46 12.18
C ASP A 174 19.94 -25.73 13.37
N THR A 175 20.57 -24.63 13.80
CA THR A 175 20.06 -23.75 14.86
C THR A 175 18.79 -23.00 14.44
N LEU A 176 18.52 -22.87 13.13
CA LEU A 176 17.34 -22.17 12.62
C LEU A 176 16.05 -22.94 12.90
N ASP A 177 15.02 -22.18 13.29
CA ASP A 177 13.66 -22.70 13.39
C ASP A 177 13.17 -23.20 12.03
N ILE A 178 12.38 -24.27 12.02
CA ILE A 178 11.86 -24.88 10.78
C ILE A 178 11.00 -23.87 9.99
N ASN A 179 10.24 -23.00 10.69
CA ASN A 179 9.52 -21.91 10.04
C ASN A 179 10.49 -20.95 9.32
N ALA A 180 11.55 -20.50 10.00
CA ALA A 180 12.55 -19.61 9.43
C ALA A 180 13.21 -20.21 8.18
N LYS A 181 13.62 -21.50 8.21
CA LYS A 181 14.16 -22.19 7.02
C LYS A 181 13.20 -22.09 5.82
N GLY A 182 11.92 -22.38 6.03
CA GLY A 182 10.91 -22.28 4.97
C GLY A 182 10.67 -20.85 4.46
N VAL A 183 10.70 -19.85 5.34
CA VAL A 183 10.53 -18.43 4.97
C VAL A 183 11.75 -17.88 4.23
N ILE A 184 12.97 -18.28 4.60
CA ILE A 184 14.20 -17.89 3.88
C ILE A 184 14.14 -18.37 2.43
N LEU A 185 13.74 -19.62 2.20
CA LEU A 185 13.58 -20.14 0.83
C LEU A 185 12.49 -19.39 0.04
N LYS A 186 11.45 -18.86 0.71
CA LYS A 186 10.44 -18.01 0.06
C LYS A 186 10.99 -16.62 -0.28
N ALA A 187 11.84 -16.03 0.58
CA ALA A 187 12.53 -14.79 0.27
C ALA A 187 13.42 -14.96 -0.97
N PHE A 188 14.12 -16.08 -1.12
CA PHE A 188 14.89 -16.39 -2.33
C PHE A 188 14.03 -16.42 -3.60
N GLU A 189 12.79 -16.92 -3.52
CA GLU A 189 11.85 -16.88 -4.65
C GLU A 189 11.46 -15.45 -5.05
N GLN A 190 11.39 -14.50 -4.09
CA GLN A 190 11.14 -13.09 -4.40
C GLN A 190 12.33 -12.43 -5.10
N TYR A 191 13.56 -12.71 -4.65
CA TYR A 191 14.77 -12.29 -5.36
C TYR A 191 14.81 -12.84 -6.79
N ARG A 192 14.54 -14.13 -6.97
CA ARG A 192 14.49 -14.80 -8.29
C ARG A 192 13.43 -14.24 -9.22
N LEU A 193 12.34 -13.69 -8.68
CA LEU A 193 11.25 -13.09 -9.45
C LEU A 193 11.57 -11.65 -9.87
N LYS A 194 12.09 -10.84 -8.93
CA LYS A 194 12.17 -9.38 -9.08
C LYS A 194 13.57 -8.86 -9.42
N THR A 195 14.59 -9.72 -9.35
CA THR A 195 16.00 -9.36 -9.60
C THR A 195 16.72 -10.45 -10.39
N CYS A 196 17.98 -10.19 -10.78
CA CYS A 196 18.88 -11.21 -11.32
C CYS A 196 19.67 -11.96 -10.23
N ILE A 197 19.43 -11.67 -8.94
CA ILE A 197 20.08 -12.35 -7.82
C ILE A 197 19.40 -13.71 -7.61
N ASP A 198 20.24 -14.74 -7.50
CA ASP A 198 19.85 -16.10 -7.20
C ASP A 198 20.65 -16.63 -5.99
N TYR A 199 20.15 -17.69 -5.38
CA TYR A 199 20.74 -18.33 -4.22
C TYR A 199 20.87 -19.82 -4.48
N LYS A 200 22.03 -20.40 -4.16
CA LYS A 200 22.26 -21.84 -4.26
C LYS A 200 22.87 -22.40 -2.97
N PRO A 201 22.62 -23.67 -2.61
CA PRO A 201 23.33 -24.31 -1.51
C PRO A 201 24.85 -24.20 -1.70
N TRP A 202 25.57 -23.96 -0.62
CA TRP A 202 27.02 -23.92 -0.61
C TRP A 202 27.63 -25.30 -0.89
N GLU A 203 28.57 -25.35 -1.84
CA GLU A 203 29.22 -26.57 -2.34
C GLU A 203 30.75 -26.49 -2.25
N GLY A 204 31.28 -25.55 -1.45
CA GLY A 204 32.71 -25.34 -1.27
C GLY A 204 33.25 -24.01 -1.84
N GLU A 205 32.36 -23.08 -2.20
CA GLU A 205 32.76 -21.74 -2.60
C GLU A 205 33.56 -21.02 -1.51
N PRO A 206 34.55 -20.20 -1.88
CA PRO A 206 35.43 -19.55 -0.91
C PRO A 206 34.73 -18.52 -0.03
N ASN A 207 33.55 -18.01 -0.42
CA ASN A 207 32.73 -17.11 0.38
C ASN A 207 31.27 -17.49 0.25
N TYR A 208 30.53 -17.49 1.36
CA TYR A 208 29.12 -17.86 1.42
C TYR A 208 28.43 -17.22 2.62
N ILE A 209 27.10 -17.13 2.55
CA ILE A 209 26.27 -16.65 3.66
C ILE A 209 25.82 -17.84 4.51
N ALA A 210 26.21 -17.86 5.78
CA ALA A 210 25.74 -18.84 6.76
C ALA A 210 24.62 -18.23 7.61
N VAL A 211 23.38 -18.68 7.39
CA VAL A 211 22.21 -18.20 8.11
C VAL A 211 22.01 -19.05 9.36
N PHE A 212 21.94 -18.40 10.52
CA PHE A 212 21.84 -19.09 11.82
C PHE A 212 20.88 -18.38 12.76
N LYS A 213 20.45 -19.05 13.84
CA LYS A 213 19.61 -18.45 14.88
C LYS A 213 20.46 -17.78 15.95
N GLY A 214 20.70 -16.47 15.79
CA GLY A 214 21.35 -15.63 16.80
C GLY A 214 20.36 -14.82 17.64
N ASN A 215 20.90 -13.86 18.40
CA ASN A 215 20.10 -12.92 19.19
C ASN A 215 19.69 -11.73 18.31
N GLY A 216 18.49 -11.82 17.72
CA GLY A 216 17.93 -10.79 16.81
C GLY A 216 18.20 -11.05 15.35
N CYS A 217 17.88 -10.05 14.54
CA CYS A 217 18.05 -10.06 13.09
C CYS A 217 19.21 -9.12 12.75
N PHE A 218 20.22 -9.62 12.03
CA PHE A 218 21.34 -8.79 11.62
C PHE A 218 22.17 -9.42 10.51
N SER A 219 22.89 -8.56 9.79
CA SER A 219 23.75 -8.94 8.68
C SER A 219 24.95 -8.00 8.56
N SER A 220 26.03 -8.45 7.94
CA SER A 220 27.08 -7.53 7.49
C SER A 220 26.68 -6.87 6.17
N VAL A 221 27.09 -5.63 5.95
CA VAL A 221 26.83 -4.98 4.67
C VAL A 221 27.86 -5.43 3.61
N GLY A 222 27.37 -5.95 2.49
CA GLY A 222 28.18 -6.45 1.36
C GLY A 222 28.89 -7.79 1.61
N ASN A 223 29.58 -8.29 0.59
CA ASN A 223 30.48 -9.45 0.67
C ASN A 223 31.78 -9.06 1.38
N ARG A 224 31.97 -9.56 2.60
CA ARG A 224 33.15 -9.25 3.41
C ARG A 224 34.40 -10.04 3.02
N ARG A 225 34.26 -11.05 2.15
CA ARG A 225 35.35 -11.94 1.71
C ARG A 225 36.07 -12.67 2.84
N VAL A 226 35.35 -13.03 3.89
CA VAL A 226 35.86 -13.68 5.11
C VAL A 226 35.64 -15.19 5.14
N GLY A 227 35.23 -15.80 4.03
CA GLY A 227 34.77 -17.18 4.03
C GLY A 227 33.31 -17.30 4.47
N LYS A 228 33.12 -17.82 5.68
CA LYS A 228 31.80 -17.96 6.30
C LYS A 228 31.34 -16.58 6.80
N GLN A 229 30.42 -15.94 6.08
CA GLN A 229 29.79 -14.69 6.52
C GLN A 229 28.46 -15.00 7.21
N SER A 230 28.38 -14.72 8.52
CA SER A 230 27.19 -15.01 9.32
C SER A 230 26.06 -13.99 9.08
N LEU A 231 24.82 -14.49 9.00
CA LEU A 231 23.59 -13.69 8.96
C LEU A 231 22.61 -14.27 9.99
N SER A 232 22.16 -13.45 10.94
CA SER A 232 21.30 -13.91 12.03
C SER A 232 19.83 -13.74 11.68
N ILE A 233 19.06 -14.83 11.80
CA ILE A 233 17.59 -14.83 11.82
C ILE A 233 17.16 -15.43 13.16
N GLY A 234 17.08 -14.58 14.17
CA GLY A 234 16.71 -14.95 15.54
C GLY A 234 15.20 -15.07 15.78
N ASN A 235 14.82 -15.10 17.06
CA ASN A 235 13.42 -15.14 17.47
C ASN A 235 12.67 -13.89 17.01
N GLY A 236 11.52 -14.07 16.33
CA GLY A 236 10.72 -12.98 15.77
C GLY A 236 11.20 -12.42 14.43
N CYS A 237 12.29 -12.96 13.87
CA CYS A 237 12.87 -12.56 12.58
C CYS A 237 12.37 -13.38 11.39
N ASP A 238 11.54 -14.40 11.61
CA ASP A 238 11.03 -15.35 10.62
C ASP A 238 9.90 -14.78 9.73
N ARG A 239 10.02 -13.50 9.39
CA ARG A 239 9.13 -12.76 8.48
C ARG A 239 9.84 -12.52 7.16
N ILE A 240 9.14 -12.68 6.04
CA ILE A 240 9.77 -12.58 4.71
C ILE A 240 10.46 -11.22 4.49
N ALA A 241 9.79 -10.12 4.83
CA ALA A 241 10.37 -8.78 4.66
C ALA A 241 11.58 -8.52 5.58
N THR A 242 11.63 -9.14 6.76
CA THR A 242 12.80 -9.07 7.64
C THR A 242 13.97 -9.83 7.02
N ILE A 243 13.73 -11.03 6.49
CA ILE A 243 14.76 -11.80 5.81
C ILE A 243 15.26 -11.06 4.56
N GLU A 244 14.35 -10.54 3.72
CA GLU A 244 14.71 -9.71 2.55
C GLU A 244 15.56 -8.50 2.93
N HIS A 245 15.24 -7.84 4.05
CA HIS A 245 16.01 -6.73 4.60
C HIS A 245 17.45 -7.14 4.97
N GLU A 246 17.63 -8.24 5.71
CA GLU A 246 18.97 -8.74 6.07
C GLU A 246 19.80 -9.17 4.85
N PHE A 247 19.14 -9.72 3.82
CA PHE A 247 19.80 -10.07 2.57
C PHE A 247 20.12 -8.84 1.71
N LEU A 248 19.35 -7.74 1.79
CA LEU A 248 19.73 -6.46 1.19
C LEU A 248 20.98 -5.86 1.86
N HIS A 249 21.09 -5.96 3.18
CA HIS A 249 22.35 -5.65 3.85
C HIS A 249 23.49 -6.50 3.27
N ALA A 250 23.33 -7.82 3.22
CA ALA A 250 24.35 -8.70 2.64
C ALA A 250 24.74 -8.35 1.19
N LEU A 251 23.80 -7.81 0.40
CA LEU A 251 24.04 -7.34 -0.98
C LEU A 251 24.74 -5.98 -1.08
N GLY A 252 24.87 -5.24 0.02
CA GLY A 252 25.62 -3.97 0.06
C GLY A 252 24.79 -2.73 0.40
N PHE A 253 23.54 -2.89 0.84
CA PHE A 253 22.66 -1.75 1.12
C PHE A 253 22.67 -1.37 2.60
N TRP A 254 22.82 -0.07 2.86
CA TRP A 254 22.59 0.54 4.17
C TRP A 254 21.12 0.95 4.29
N HIS A 255 20.72 1.43 5.47
CA HIS A 255 19.39 1.97 5.66
C HIS A 255 19.12 3.25 4.86
N GLU A 256 17.86 3.43 4.46
CA GLU A 256 17.42 4.61 3.70
C GLU A 256 17.51 5.89 4.55
N GLN A 257 17.19 5.81 5.85
CA GLN A 257 17.33 6.95 6.76
C GLN A 257 18.79 7.28 7.13
N SER A 258 19.78 6.62 6.54
CA SER A 258 21.20 6.92 6.77
C SER A 258 21.86 7.60 5.57
N ARG A 259 21.08 7.89 4.52
CA ARG A 259 21.55 8.65 3.35
C ARG A 259 22.07 10.05 3.74
N ALA A 260 23.05 10.53 2.98
CA ALA A 260 23.63 11.85 3.15
C ALA A 260 22.58 12.98 3.08
N ASP A 261 21.60 12.84 2.19
CA ASP A 261 20.52 13.78 1.88
C ASP A 261 19.26 13.61 2.75
N ARG A 262 19.24 12.67 3.72
CA ARG A 262 18.00 12.34 4.47
C ARG A 262 17.36 13.54 5.16
N ASP A 263 18.16 14.51 5.60
CA ASP A 263 17.67 15.60 6.46
C ASP A 263 16.81 16.58 5.64
N ASP A 264 16.78 16.46 4.31
CA ASP A 264 15.85 17.15 3.42
C ASP A 264 14.46 16.48 3.39
N TYR A 265 14.32 15.27 3.92
CA TYR A 265 13.12 14.43 3.86
C TYR A 265 12.55 14.09 5.23
N VAL A 266 13.41 13.90 6.23
CA VAL A 266 13.06 13.55 7.60
C VAL A 266 13.80 14.43 8.60
N THR A 267 13.29 14.49 9.82
CA THR A 267 13.92 15.11 10.99
C THR A 267 14.11 14.05 12.05
N ILE A 268 15.33 13.92 12.55
CA ILE A 268 15.68 13.04 13.66
C ILE A 268 15.48 13.81 14.96
N MET A 269 14.63 13.28 15.84
CA MET A 269 14.34 13.83 17.15
C MET A 269 15.30 13.20 18.17
N TRP A 270 16.51 13.74 18.24
CA TRP A 270 17.62 13.17 19.00
C TRP A 270 17.31 13.00 20.49
N ASP A 271 16.55 13.93 21.07
CA ASP A 271 16.07 13.93 22.45
C ASP A 271 15.10 12.77 22.78
N ARG A 272 14.53 12.13 21.75
CA ARG A 272 13.58 11.02 21.88
C ARG A 272 14.22 9.66 21.65
N ILE A 273 15.51 9.60 21.34
CA ILE A 273 16.22 8.34 21.13
C ILE A 273 16.60 7.76 22.50
N SER A 274 16.50 6.44 22.65
CA SER A 274 17.02 5.76 23.83
C SER A 274 18.51 6.02 23.99
N GLU A 275 18.94 6.32 25.21
CA GLU A 275 20.35 6.62 25.51
C GLU A 275 21.28 5.50 25.00
N GLY A 276 22.36 5.89 24.31
CA GLY A 276 23.33 4.97 23.72
C GLY A 276 22.87 4.33 22.41
N LYS A 277 21.79 4.82 21.79
CA LYS A 277 21.29 4.37 20.48
C LYS A 277 21.32 5.46 19.40
N GLU A 278 21.91 6.61 19.69
CA GLU A 278 22.04 7.75 18.78
C GLU A 278 22.86 7.39 17.54
N HIS A 279 23.86 6.53 17.67
CA HIS A 279 24.71 6.12 16.55
C HIS A 279 23.96 5.39 15.43
N ASN A 280 22.80 4.81 15.73
CA ASN A 280 21.92 4.15 14.76
C ASN A 280 21.25 5.14 13.79
N PHE A 281 21.35 6.43 14.09
CA PHE A 281 20.85 7.51 13.26
C PHE A 281 22.00 8.32 12.68
N ASN A 282 23.22 7.78 12.58
CA ASN A 282 24.29 8.49 11.88
C ASN A 282 24.03 8.52 10.37
N LYS A 283 24.53 9.55 9.69
CA LYS A 283 24.50 9.63 8.21
C LYS A 283 25.80 9.08 7.65
N TYR A 284 25.70 8.48 6.47
CA TYR A 284 26.85 8.13 5.64
C TYR A 284 27.01 9.14 4.51
N SER A 285 28.23 9.64 4.33
CA SER A 285 28.54 10.57 3.23
C SER A 285 28.48 9.88 1.86
N ASP A 286 28.45 10.66 0.78
CA ASP A 286 28.49 10.14 -0.60
C ASP A 286 29.78 9.39 -0.95
N LYS A 287 30.83 9.50 -0.11
CA LYS A 287 32.04 8.67 -0.22
C LYS A 287 31.83 7.27 0.34
N VAL A 288 30.77 7.08 1.12
CA VAL A 288 30.47 5.86 1.89
C VAL A 288 29.31 5.08 1.30
N SER A 289 28.28 5.80 0.85
CA SER A 289 27.06 5.22 0.29
C SER A 289 26.68 5.98 -0.98
N SER A 290 26.16 5.28 -1.99
CA SER A 290 25.63 5.91 -3.20
C SER A 290 24.12 5.74 -3.26
N SER A 291 23.43 6.83 -3.59
CA SER A 291 22.00 6.81 -3.90
C SER A 291 21.67 6.12 -5.23
N LEU A 292 22.69 5.80 -6.04
CA LEU A 292 22.55 5.27 -7.41
C LEU A 292 21.63 6.14 -8.29
N ASN A 293 21.61 7.45 -8.04
CA ASN A 293 20.72 8.42 -8.67
C ASN A 293 19.24 8.00 -8.59
N VAL A 294 18.82 7.55 -7.39
CA VAL A 294 17.43 7.24 -7.04
C VAL A 294 16.97 8.21 -5.96
N PRO A 295 15.77 8.83 -6.10
CA PRO A 295 15.21 9.70 -5.07
C PRO A 295 15.12 9.01 -3.70
N TYR A 296 15.00 9.81 -2.63
CA TYR A 296 14.72 9.28 -1.30
C TYR A 296 13.37 8.54 -1.28
N ASP A 297 13.36 7.32 -0.73
CA ASP A 297 12.16 6.49 -0.72
C ASP A 297 11.62 6.24 0.69
N TYR A 298 10.54 6.97 1.04
CA TYR A 298 9.81 6.75 2.28
C TYR A 298 9.22 5.33 2.40
N ASN A 299 8.98 4.64 1.29
CA ASN A 299 8.39 3.30 1.26
C ASN A 299 9.45 2.19 1.18
N SER A 300 10.74 2.53 1.25
CA SER A 300 11.83 1.55 1.24
C SER A 300 11.69 0.61 2.43
N MET A 301 11.90 -0.68 2.20
CA MET A 301 11.96 -1.67 3.29
C MET A 301 13.21 -1.48 4.16
N MET A 302 14.22 -0.78 3.64
CA MET A 302 15.43 -0.37 4.35
C MET A 302 15.22 0.92 5.15
N HIS A 303 14.01 1.46 5.23
CA HIS A 303 13.70 2.60 6.08
C HIS A 303 13.23 2.14 7.46
N TYR A 304 13.70 2.79 8.51
CA TYR A 304 13.16 2.65 9.86
C TYR A 304 11.73 3.16 9.99
N SER A 305 10.99 2.60 10.96
CA SER A 305 9.70 3.16 11.35
C SER A 305 9.87 4.44 12.18
N LYS A 306 8.79 5.21 12.30
CA LYS A 306 8.76 6.43 13.13
C LYS A 306 9.05 6.19 14.63
N THR A 307 8.92 4.94 15.09
CA THR A 307 9.07 4.54 16.50
C THR A 307 10.42 3.87 16.79
N ALA A 308 11.36 3.93 15.84
CA ALA A 308 12.62 3.24 15.97
C ALA A 308 13.46 3.74 17.16
N PHE A 309 13.93 2.84 18.02
CA PHE A 309 14.73 3.17 19.23
C PHE A 309 14.15 4.29 20.11
N LYS A 310 12.83 4.47 20.15
CA LYS A 310 12.23 5.57 20.90
C LYS A 310 12.35 5.37 22.41
N ASN A 311 12.58 6.46 23.12
CA ASN A 311 12.35 6.59 24.55
C ASN A 311 10.96 7.20 24.77
N GLY A 312 10.08 6.49 25.48
CA GLY A 312 8.69 6.92 25.69
C GLY A 312 7.76 6.64 24.50
N THR A 313 6.77 7.52 24.29
CA THR A 313 5.69 7.30 23.32
C THR A 313 5.91 8.01 21.99
N GLU A 314 6.65 9.12 22.00
CA GLU A 314 6.85 10.00 20.84
C GLU A 314 7.77 9.40 19.75
N SER A 315 7.63 9.90 18.51
CA SER A 315 8.40 9.42 17.36
C SER A 315 9.83 9.99 17.33
N THR A 316 10.81 9.13 17.03
CA THR A 316 12.22 9.48 16.81
C THR A 316 12.50 9.99 15.40
N ILE A 317 11.73 9.53 14.41
CA ILE A 317 11.80 10.02 13.04
C ILE A 317 10.48 10.71 12.69
N VAL A 318 10.57 11.98 12.29
CA VAL A 318 9.42 12.76 11.81
C VAL A 318 9.65 13.10 10.35
N THR A 319 8.73 12.73 9.47
CA THR A 319 8.81 13.09 8.04
C THR A 319 8.50 14.58 7.87
N ARG A 320 9.26 15.29 7.02
CA ARG A 320 9.00 16.72 6.75
C ARG A 320 7.66 16.94 6.06
N ILE A 321 7.23 15.96 5.27
CA ILE A 321 5.91 15.90 4.66
C ILE A 321 5.06 14.97 5.55
N PRO A 322 4.05 15.49 6.28
CA PRO A 322 3.29 14.71 7.26
C PRO A 322 2.59 13.48 6.68
N GLU A 323 2.23 13.49 5.40
CA GLU A 323 1.57 12.38 4.72
C GLU A 323 2.39 11.08 4.71
N PHE A 324 3.71 11.15 4.93
CA PHE A 324 4.58 9.97 4.91
C PHE A 324 4.93 9.43 6.30
N ILE A 325 4.43 10.03 7.39
CA ILE A 325 4.82 9.65 8.76
C ILE A 325 4.47 8.19 9.08
N ASP A 326 3.37 7.72 8.51
CA ASP A 326 2.83 6.38 8.65
C ASP A 326 3.15 5.45 7.46
N VAL A 327 3.92 5.96 6.49
CA VAL A 327 4.40 5.19 5.32
C VAL A 327 5.77 4.58 5.62
N ILE A 328 6.63 5.30 6.34
CA ILE A 328 7.97 4.84 6.68
C ILE A 328 7.95 3.60 7.57
N GLY A 329 8.87 2.67 7.32
CA GLY A 329 8.98 1.44 8.11
C GLY A 329 8.05 0.31 7.66
N GLN A 330 7.52 0.36 6.43
CA GLN A 330 6.77 -0.78 5.88
C GLN A 330 7.61 -2.07 5.90
N ARG A 331 6.94 -3.20 6.15
CA ARG A 331 7.54 -4.56 6.23
C ARG A 331 6.69 -5.58 5.45
N MET A 332 6.32 -5.23 4.23
CA MET A 332 5.57 -6.09 3.30
C MET A 332 6.51 -6.77 2.33
N GLU A 333 7.22 -5.99 1.49
CA GLU A 333 8.09 -6.48 0.42
C GLU A 333 9.00 -5.33 -0.09
N PHE A 334 9.87 -5.60 -1.06
CA PHE A 334 10.69 -4.59 -1.73
C PHE A 334 9.84 -3.45 -2.32
N SER A 335 10.27 -2.20 -2.13
CA SER A 335 9.73 -1.09 -2.92
C SER A 335 10.26 -1.11 -4.37
N ASP A 336 9.57 -0.39 -5.27
CA ASP A 336 10.07 -0.16 -6.64
C ASP A 336 11.50 0.43 -6.65
N SER A 337 11.83 1.30 -5.68
CA SER A 337 13.16 1.93 -5.60
C SER A 337 14.23 0.99 -5.06
N ASP A 338 13.89 0.11 -4.11
CA ASP A 338 14.81 -0.93 -3.62
C ASP A 338 15.22 -1.83 -4.79
N LEU A 339 14.24 -2.32 -5.57
CA LEU A 339 14.50 -3.14 -6.76
C LEU A 339 15.30 -2.38 -7.82
N LEU A 340 15.01 -1.11 -8.06
CA LEU A 340 15.76 -0.28 -9.01
C LEU A 340 17.23 -0.15 -8.59
N LYS A 341 17.50 0.05 -7.30
CA LYS A 341 18.86 0.15 -6.74
C LYS A 341 19.60 -1.18 -6.88
N VAL A 342 18.99 -2.30 -6.48
CA VAL A 342 19.60 -3.65 -6.62
C VAL A 342 19.89 -3.96 -8.08
N ASN A 343 18.91 -3.76 -8.97
CA ASN A 343 19.06 -4.08 -10.39
C ASN A 343 20.09 -3.18 -11.09
N ARG A 344 20.23 -1.91 -10.70
CA ARG A 344 21.32 -1.02 -11.17
C ARG A 344 22.68 -1.47 -10.64
N LEU A 345 22.78 -1.82 -9.36
CA LEU A 345 24.03 -2.24 -8.74
C LEU A 345 24.55 -3.55 -9.37
N TYR A 346 23.67 -4.47 -9.73
CA TYR A 346 24.02 -5.77 -10.30
C TYR A 346 23.83 -5.88 -11.82
N ASN A 347 23.53 -4.77 -12.51
CA ASN A 347 23.30 -4.71 -13.94
C ASN A 347 22.28 -5.76 -14.43
N CYS A 348 21.19 -5.95 -13.69
CA CYS A 348 20.19 -6.95 -13.99
C CYS A 348 19.38 -6.58 -15.25
N SER A 349 19.35 -7.48 -16.24
CA SER A 349 18.56 -7.36 -17.47
C SER A 349 17.35 -8.29 -17.52
N SER A 350 17.38 -9.35 -16.72
CA SER A 350 16.31 -10.34 -16.60
C SER A 350 16.32 -10.95 -15.20
N SER A 351 15.26 -11.68 -14.85
CA SER A 351 15.18 -12.47 -13.62
C SER A 351 15.04 -13.96 -13.94
N LEU A 352 15.19 -14.80 -12.92
CA LEU A 352 15.12 -16.24 -13.09
C LEU A 352 13.68 -16.70 -13.36
N THR A 353 12.70 -16.22 -12.61
CA THR A 353 11.34 -16.79 -12.62
C THR A 353 10.30 -15.93 -13.32
N PHE A 354 10.53 -14.65 -13.61
CA PHE A 354 9.57 -13.87 -14.41
C PHE A 354 9.56 -14.37 -15.85
N MET A 355 8.36 -14.55 -16.42
CA MET A 355 8.21 -14.90 -17.84
C MET A 355 7.44 -13.85 -18.63
N GLU A 356 6.29 -13.42 -18.10
CA GLU A 356 5.39 -12.51 -18.80
C GLU A 356 4.52 -11.67 -17.87
N HIS A 357 4.20 -10.48 -18.35
CA HIS A 357 3.09 -9.66 -17.85
C HIS A 357 2.38 -9.01 -19.05
N CYS A 358 1.05 -9.09 -19.08
CA CYS A 358 0.24 -8.42 -20.08
C CYS A 358 -1.08 -7.88 -19.50
N SER A 359 -1.17 -6.55 -19.43
CA SER A 359 -2.34 -5.75 -19.05
C SER A 359 -3.07 -5.13 -20.26
N PHE A 360 -2.68 -5.50 -21.48
CA PHE A 360 -3.30 -5.02 -22.73
C PHE A 360 -3.33 -3.49 -22.96
N GLU A 361 -2.61 -2.70 -22.18
CA GLU A 361 -2.57 -1.24 -22.30
C GLU A 361 -1.98 -0.70 -23.62
N LEU A 362 -1.34 -1.57 -24.42
CA LEU A 362 -0.72 -1.23 -25.70
C LEU A 362 -1.35 -2.04 -26.84
N GLU A 363 -1.48 -1.42 -28.02
CA GLU A 363 -2.09 -2.03 -29.23
C GLU A 363 -1.39 -3.30 -29.70
N ASN A 364 -0.10 -3.46 -29.40
CA ASN A 364 0.66 -4.67 -29.74
C ASN A 364 0.29 -5.87 -28.86
N ILE A 365 -0.58 -5.69 -27.84
CA ILE A 365 -1.09 -6.74 -26.94
C ILE A 365 0.01 -7.68 -26.44
N CYS A 366 1.17 -7.12 -26.08
CA CYS A 366 2.33 -7.86 -25.57
C CYS A 366 2.91 -8.92 -26.55
N GLY A 367 2.55 -8.83 -27.84
CA GLY A 367 2.89 -9.81 -28.86
C GLY A 367 2.01 -11.08 -28.83
N MET A 368 0.87 -11.04 -28.13
CA MET A 368 -0.14 -12.09 -28.23
C MET A 368 -0.74 -12.11 -29.65
N ILE A 369 -1.17 -13.28 -30.10
CA ILE A 369 -1.72 -13.50 -31.43
C ILE A 369 -3.10 -14.15 -31.35
N GLN A 370 -3.91 -13.92 -32.38
CA GLN A 370 -5.16 -14.66 -32.56
C GLN A 370 -4.85 -16.02 -33.21
N GLY A 371 -5.18 -17.13 -32.56
CA GLY A 371 -4.92 -18.46 -33.09
C GLY A 371 -5.71 -18.76 -34.39
N SER A 372 -5.10 -19.56 -35.27
CA SER A 372 -5.73 -20.07 -36.50
C SER A 372 -6.61 -21.29 -36.17
N GLY A 373 -7.87 -21.31 -36.63
CA GLY A 373 -8.80 -22.44 -36.43
C GLY A 373 -10.07 -22.12 -35.62
N GLY A 374 -10.25 -20.88 -35.19
CA GLY A 374 -11.51 -20.39 -34.60
C GLY A 374 -12.41 -19.70 -35.63
N ASN A 375 -13.72 -19.82 -35.43
CA ASN A 375 -14.79 -19.11 -36.15
C ASN A 375 -15.23 -17.81 -35.44
N ALA A 376 -14.52 -17.42 -34.38
CA ALA A 376 -14.65 -16.15 -33.70
C ALA A 376 -13.26 -15.60 -33.30
N LYS A 377 -13.22 -14.36 -32.79
CA LYS A 377 -11.99 -13.66 -32.41
C LYS A 377 -12.13 -13.00 -31.04
N TRP A 378 -11.01 -12.86 -30.35
CA TRP A 378 -10.91 -11.98 -29.19
C TRP A 378 -10.75 -10.53 -29.67
N GLN A 379 -11.35 -9.58 -28.98
CA GLN A 379 -11.35 -8.16 -29.30
C GLN A 379 -10.64 -7.39 -28.21
N HIS A 380 -9.77 -6.47 -28.59
CA HIS A 380 -9.11 -5.53 -27.68
C HIS A 380 -10.04 -4.33 -27.49
N VAL A 381 -10.58 -4.18 -26.28
CA VAL A 381 -11.69 -3.24 -26.00
C VAL A 381 -11.52 -2.56 -24.65
N MET A 382 -12.17 -1.41 -24.48
CA MET A 382 -12.16 -0.65 -23.22
C MET A 382 -13.37 -0.91 -22.34
N GLN A 383 -14.49 -1.35 -22.94
CA GLN A 383 -15.75 -1.62 -22.27
C GLN A 383 -16.61 -2.55 -23.14
N VAL A 384 -17.51 -3.30 -22.51
CA VAL A 384 -18.44 -4.21 -23.18
C VAL A 384 -19.85 -4.04 -22.62
N ASN A 385 -20.85 -4.05 -23.50
CA ASN A 385 -22.25 -4.07 -23.09
C ASN A 385 -22.56 -5.37 -22.33
N GLY A 386 -23.13 -5.27 -21.13
CA GLY A 386 -23.31 -6.40 -20.22
C GLY A 386 -22.14 -6.63 -19.26
N GLY A 387 -21.06 -5.84 -19.38
CA GLY A 387 -19.90 -5.84 -18.49
C GLY A 387 -18.70 -6.62 -19.06
N PRO A 388 -17.48 -6.24 -18.66
CA PRO A 388 -17.16 -5.16 -17.72
C PRO A 388 -17.16 -3.76 -18.40
N MET A 389 -17.50 -2.73 -17.63
CA MET A 389 -17.52 -1.33 -18.09
C MET A 389 -16.13 -0.66 -18.01
N ILE A 390 -15.22 -1.23 -17.23
CA ILE A 390 -13.86 -0.75 -17.00
C ILE A 390 -12.95 -1.99 -16.93
N ASP A 391 -11.75 -1.88 -17.48
CA ASP A 391 -10.67 -2.86 -17.32
C ASP A 391 -10.29 -3.04 -15.85
N TYR A 392 -9.55 -4.10 -15.55
CA TYR A 392 -9.13 -4.37 -14.18
C TYR A 392 -7.91 -3.51 -13.78
N THR A 393 -6.96 -3.31 -14.70
CA THR A 393 -5.69 -2.60 -14.48
C THR A 393 -5.88 -1.18 -13.90
N THR A 394 -6.82 -0.43 -14.46
CA THR A 394 -7.09 0.99 -14.14
C THR A 394 -8.27 1.19 -13.18
N MET A 395 -8.95 0.11 -12.78
CA MET A 395 -10.05 0.15 -11.83
C MET A 395 -9.65 0.89 -10.55
N GLY A 396 -10.44 1.92 -10.19
CA GLY A 396 -10.17 2.76 -9.02
C GLY A 396 -9.04 3.80 -9.17
N LYS A 397 -8.39 3.88 -10.35
CA LYS A 397 -7.33 4.86 -10.68
C LYS A 397 -7.77 5.90 -11.69
N CYS A 398 -8.31 5.49 -12.84
CA CYS A 398 -8.75 6.39 -13.92
C CYS A 398 -9.99 5.76 -14.60
N GLU A 399 -11.03 6.53 -14.91
CA GLU A 399 -12.18 6.01 -15.68
C GLU A 399 -11.89 6.08 -17.20
N GLY A 400 -12.17 4.99 -17.92
CA GLY A 400 -12.19 4.96 -19.38
C GLY A 400 -10.81 5.07 -20.05
N THR A 401 -9.75 4.52 -19.46
CA THR A 401 -8.39 4.61 -20.03
C THR A 401 -7.63 3.29 -20.19
N GLY A 402 -8.11 2.17 -19.66
CA GLY A 402 -7.46 0.87 -19.81
C GLY A 402 -8.19 -0.05 -20.79
N TYR A 403 -7.54 -1.16 -21.13
CA TYR A 403 -8.03 -2.12 -22.12
C TYR A 403 -7.97 -3.54 -21.60
N PHE A 404 -8.84 -4.39 -22.13
CA PHE A 404 -8.83 -5.82 -21.88
C PHE A 404 -9.15 -6.61 -23.17
N MET A 405 -8.94 -7.92 -23.13
CA MET A 405 -9.34 -8.80 -24.23
C MET A 405 -10.71 -9.41 -23.96
N HIS A 406 -11.63 -9.30 -24.91
CA HIS A 406 -12.99 -9.81 -24.81
C HIS A 406 -13.33 -10.78 -25.93
N PHE A 407 -13.89 -11.93 -25.58
CA PHE A 407 -14.53 -12.86 -26.49
C PHE A 407 -16.05 -12.78 -26.31
N SER A 408 -16.73 -12.19 -27.30
CA SER A 408 -18.19 -12.08 -27.28
C SER A 408 -18.85 -13.40 -27.64
N THR A 409 -19.79 -13.82 -26.79
CA THR A 409 -20.69 -14.96 -27.03
C THR A 409 -22.13 -14.49 -27.27
N ALA A 410 -22.39 -13.18 -27.26
CA ALA A 410 -23.70 -12.59 -27.57
C ALA A 410 -24.16 -12.90 -29.02
N THR A 411 -23.21 -13.10 -29.92
CA THR A 411 -23.45 -13.49 -31.31
C THR A 411 -22.72 -14.79 -31.65
N GLY A 412 -23.07 -15.42 -32.78
CA GLY A 412 -22.49 -16.70 -33.21
C GLY A 412 -23.25 -17.94 -32.73
N MET A 413 -22.88 -19.11 -33.26
CA MET A 413 -23.53 -20.38 -32.94
C MET A 413 -22.85 -21.09 -31.76
N ALA A 414 -23.60 -21.93 -31.05
CA ALA A 414 -23.02 -22.80 -30.02
C ALA A 414 -21.87 -23.63 -30.62
N GLY A 415 -20.77 -23.74 -29.87
CA GLY A 415 -19.53 -24.37 -30.32
C GLY A 415 -18.58 -23.45 -31.09
N HIS A 416 -18.94 -22.19 -31.35
CA HIS A 416 -17.98 -21.20 -31.88
C HIS A 416 -16.81 -21.01 -30.91
N LYS A 417 -15.59 -20.92 -31.46
CA LYS A 417 -14.34 -20.83 -30.70
C LYS A 417 -13.51 -19.62 -31.11
N ALA A 418 -12.88 -18.98 -30.14
CA ALA A 418 -11.86 -17.95 -30.32
C ALA A 418 -10.58 -18.34 -29.58
N TYR A 419 -9.42 -18.04 -30.16
CA TYR A 419 -8.12 -18.39 -29.60
C TYR A 419 -7.26 -17.15 -29.47
N LEU A 420 -6.71 -16.91 -28.28
CA LEU A 420 -5.68 -15.91 -28.01
C LEU A 420 -4.44 -16.65 -27.48
N GLU A 421 -3.32 -16.53 -28.18
CA GLU A 421 -2.08 -17.23 -27.83
C GLU A 421 -1.00 -16.23 -27.43
N SER A 422 -0.24 -16.52 -26.37
CA SER A 422 0.94 -15.73 -26.00
C SER A 422 1.99 -15.76 -27.12
N ARG A 423 3.01 -14.88 -27.06
CA ARG A 423 4.27 -15.12 -27.79
C ARG A 423 4.91 -16.45 -27.36
N ILE A 424 5.95 -16.89 -28.07
CA ILE A 424 6.73 -18.06 -27.65
C ILE A 424 7.52 -17.70 -26.38
N LEU A 425 7.40 -18.56 -25.37
CA LEU A 425 8.00 -18.43 -24.05
C LEU A 425 9.02 -19.55 -23.84
N TYR A 426 10.06 -19.27 -23.05
CA TYR A 426 11.22 -20.15 -22.85
C TYR A 426 11.40 -20.43 -21.36
N PRO A 427 10.88 -21.56 -20.84
CA PRO A 427 10.99 -21.90 -19.42
C PRO A 427 12.41 -22.34 -19.04
N LYS A 428 12.77 -22.16 -17.78
CA LYS A 428 14.07 -22.45 -17.16
C LYS A 428 13.97 -23.45 -16.01
N ARG A 429 12.80 -23.63 -15.38
CA ARG A 429 12.63 -24.45 -14.15
C ARG A 429 11.68 -25.64 -14.30
N GLY A 430 10.86 -25.68 -15.36
CA GLY A 430 9.97 -26.81 -15.64
C GLY A 430 8.61 -26.77 -14.92
N PHE A 431 8.32 -25.71 -14.15
CA PHE A 431 7.03 -25.46 -13.52
C PHE A 431 6.72 -23.97 -13.57
N GLN A 432 5.44 -23.63 -13.70
CA GLN A 432 4.98 -22.26 -13.80
C GLN A 432 3.66 -22.06 -13.05
N CYS A 433 3.38 -20.81 -12.72
CA CYS A 433 2.07 -20.35 -12.30
C CYS A 433 1.57 -19.28 -13.27
N LEU A 434 0.49 -19.59 -13.98
CA LEU A 434 -0.28 -18.63 -14.74
C LEU A 434 -1.33 -18.02 -13.81
N GLN A 435 -1.42 -16.69 -13.78
CA GLN A 435 -2.48 -15.97 -13.08
C GLN A 435 -3.06 -14.89 -13.99
N PHE A 436 -4.35 -14.62 -13.88
CA PHE A 436 -5.03 -13.58 -14.64
C PHE A 436 -6.37 -13.24 -13.99
N PHE A 437 -6.92 -12.09 -14.34
CA PHE A 437 -8.29 -11.73 -13.99
C PHE A 437 -9.22 -12.05 -15.16
N TYR A 438 -10.43 -12.51 -14.85
CA TYR A 438 -11.45 -12.78 -15.84
C TYR A 438 -12.81 -12.22 -15.41
N TYR A 439 -13.65 -11.89 -16.39
CA TYR A 439 -15.03 -11.47 -16.20
C TYR A 439 -15.92 -12.31 -17.11
N ASN A 440 -17.04 -12.81 -16.59
CA ASN A 440 -18.04 -13.54 -17.38
C ASN A 440 -19.37 -12.78 -17.36
N SER A 441 -19.73 -12.16 -18.49
CA SER A 441 -21.05 -11.55 -18.76
C SER A 441 -21.92 -12.41 -19.68
N GLY A 442 -21.45 -13.62 -20.01
CA GLY A 442 -22.04 -14.50 -21.00
C GLY A 442 -23.14 -15.41 -20.46
N ASN A 443 -23.25 -16.60 -21.04
CA ASN A 443 -24.12 -17.67 -20.57
C ASN A 443 -23.33 -18.64 -19.65
N PRO A 444 -23.97 -19.29 -18.65
CA PRO A 444 -23.29 -20.27 -17.79
C PRO A 444 -22.63 -21.45 -18.52
N ASN A 445 -23.12 -21.76 -19.73
CA ASN A 445 -22.57 -22.82 -20.59
C ASN A 445 -21.39 -22.37 -21.44
N ASP A 446 -21.07 -21.06 -21.48
CA ASP A 446 -19.87 -20.58 -22.15
C ASP A 446 -18.63 -21.08 -21.39
N GLU A 447 -17.53 -21.29 -22.10
CA GLU A 447 -16.31 -21.88 -21.53
C GLU A 447 -15.08 -21.04 -21.87
N LEU A 448 -14.17 -20.92 -20.91
CA LEU A 448 -12.81 -20.43 -21.13
C LEU A 448 -11.82 -21.54 -20.78
N ASN A 449 -11.23 -22.17 -21.80
CA ASN A 449 -10.27 -23.26 -21.65
C ASN A 449 -8.85 -22.75 -21.84
N ILE A 450 -7.93 -23.22 -20.99
CA ILE A 450 -6.52 -22.85 -20.99
C ILE A 450 -5.72 -24.06 -21.47
N TRP A 451 -4.94 -23.84 -22.53
CA TRP A 451 -4.07 -24.84 -23.12
C TRP A 451 -2.62 -24.36 -23.12
N VAL A 452 -1.71 -25.31 -23.22
CA VAL A 452 -0.31 -25.06 -23.57
C VAL A 452 -0.05 -25.69 -24.92
N ARG A 453 0.56 -24.92 -25.83
CA ARG A 453 1.10 -25.41 -27.10
C ARG A 453 2.61 -25.50 -26.97
N GLU A 454 3.14 -26.71 -26.79
CA GLU A 454 4.57 -26.97 -26.56
C GLU A 454 5.25 -27.39 -27.87
N TYR A 455 6.43 -26.83 -28.16
CA TYR A 455 7.13 -27.06 -29.42
C TYR A 455 8.41 -27.87 -29.18
N ASP A 456 8.61 -28.91 -29.97
CA ASP A 456 9.84 -29.70 -29.98
C ASP A 456 10.20 -30.17 -31.40
N GLU A 457 11.34 -30.86 -31.52
CA GLU A 457 11.83 -31.35 -32.82
C GLU A 457 10.86 -32.34 -33.48
N MET A 458 10.09 -33.11 -32.68
CA MET A 458 9.08 -34.05 -33.19
C MET A 458 7.77 -33.36 -33.59
N ASN A 459 7.45 -32.22 -32.95
CA ASN A 459 6.22 -31.45 -33.14
C ASN A 459 6.58 -29.97 -33.41
N PRO A 460 7.16 -29.65 -34.58
CA PRO A 460 7.58 -28.28 -34.91
C PRO A 460 6.39 -27.31 -35.01
N GLU A 461 5.19 -27.81 -35.31
CA GLU A 461 3.93 -27.04 -35.32
C GLU A 461 3.31 -26.87 -33.92
N GLY A 462 3.89 -27.54 -32.92
CA GLY A 462 3.49 -27.51 -31.52
C GLY A 462 2.37 -28.49 -31.18
N LYS A 463 2.52 -29.18 -30.05
CA LYS A 463 1.52 -30.10 -29.49
C LYS A 463 0.68 -29.37 -28.43
N LEU A 464 -0.65 -29.38 -28.61
CA LEU A 464 -1.59 -28.81 -27.65
C LEU A 464 -1.85 -29.78 -26.48
N ARG A 465 -1.86 -29.23 -25.26
CA ARG A 465 -2.21 -29.93 -24.02
C ARG A 465 -3.18 -29.08 -23.20
N HIS A 466 -4.31 -29.67 -22.83
CA HIS A 466 -5.30 -29.01 -21.98
C HIS A 466 -4.77 -28.90 -20.56
N MET A 467 -4.87 -27.73 -19.94
CA MET A 467 -4.37 -27.47 -18.60
C MET A 467 -5.51 -27.27 -17.59
N GLY A 468 -6.62 -26.68 -18.02
CA GLY A 468 -7.78 -26.40 -17.18
C GLY A 468 -8.80 -25.54 -17.91
N GLY A 469 -9.94 -25.29 -17.29
CA GLY A 469 -10.98 -24.44 -17.87
C GLY A 469 -11.91 -23.86 -16.82
N ILE A 470 -12.60 -22.80 -17.20
CA ILE A 470 -13.53 -22.04 -16.38
C ILE A 470 -14.91 -22.16 -17.03
N LYS A 471 -15.90 -22.52 -16.21
CA LYS A 471 -17.34 -22.51 -16.52
C LYS A 471 -18.10 -22.07 -15.28
N GLY A 472 -19.32 -21.59 -15.46
CA GLY A 472 -20.23 -21.29 -14.36
C GLY A 472 -20.97 -19.98 -14.52
N GLU A 473 -21.78 -19.69 -13.51
CA GLU A 473 -22.68 -18.53 -13.51
C GLU A 473 -21.92 -17.21 -13.69
N PRO A 474 -22.38 -16.32 -14.61
CA PRO A 474 -21.89 -14.96 -14.74
C PRO A 474 -21.82 -14.25 -13.39
N GLN A 475 -20.75 -13.49 -13.20
CA GLN A 475 -20.56 -12.65 -12.02
C GLN A 475 -20.41 -11.20 -12.46
N ASP A 476 -20.88 -10.27 -11.64
CA ASP A 476 -20.83 -8.83 -11.90
C ASP A 476 -19.50 -8.16 -11.49
N TYR A 477 -18.44 -8.96 -11.28
CA TYR A 477 -17.13 -8.49 -10.86
C TYR A 477 -15.99 -9.31 -11.50
N TRP A 478 -14.80 -8.72 -11.56
CA TRP A 478 -13.58 -9.38 -12.02
C TRP A 478 -13.11 -10.43 -11.01
N GLN A 479 -12.85 -11.64 -11.50
CA GLN A 479 -12.46 -12.79 -10.71
C GLN A 479 -11.00 -13.15 -10.97
N PHE A 480 -10.24 -13.38 -9.89
CA PHE A 480 -8.86 -13.85 -9.98
C PHE A 480 -8.83 -15.36 -10.24
N HIS A 481 -8.03 -15.79 -11.22
CA HIS A 481 -7.79 -17.19 -11.52
C HIS A 481 -6.30 -17.50 -11.57
N HIS A 482 -5.95 -18.74 -11.22
CA HIS A 482 -4.59 -19.25 -11.26
C HIS A 482 -4.55 -20.69 -11.77
N LEU A 483 -3.45 -21.07 -12.43
CA LEU A 483 -3.28 -22.40 -12.98
C LEU A 483 -1.81 -22.82 -12.95
N SER A 484 -1.55 -23.95 -12.30
CA SER A 484 -0.23 -24.57 -12.30
C SER A 484 0.07 -25.16 -13.67
N LEU A 485 1.20 -24.78 -14.26
CA LEU A 485 1.73 -25.38 -15.47
C LEU A 485 3.03 -26.14 -15.16
N ASN A 486 3.33 -27.13 -15.99
CA ASN A 486 4.51 -27.99 -15.87
C ASN A 486 5.14 -28.19 -17.25
N VAL A 487 5.71 -27.10 -17.79
CA VAL A 487 6.23 -27.06 -19.15
C VAL A 487 7.75 -26.88 -19.11
N SER A 488 8.47 -27.70 -19.87
CA SER A 488 9.94 -27.70 -19.88
C SER A 488 10.54 -27.24 -21.21
N LYS A 489 9.78 -27.27 -22.31
CA LYS A 489 10.23 -26.78 -23.62
C LYS A 489 9.59 -25.43 -23.94
N LYS A 490 10.03 -24.81 -25.04
CA LYS A 490 9.44 -23.55 -25.50
C LYS A 490 7.94 -23.75 -25.81
N PHE A 491 7.10 -22.80 -25.43
CA PHE A 491 5.65 -22.97 -25.51
C PHE A 491 4.88 -21.66 -25.71
N ARG A 492 3.59 -21.77 -26.04
CA ARG A 492 2.60 -20.70 -25.92
C ARG A 492 1.53 -21.09 -24.90
N VAL A 493 1.04 -20.11 -24.13
CA VAL A 493 -0.23 -20.22 -23.41
C VAL A 493 -1.35 -19.88 -24.40
N VAL A 494 -2.42 -20.66 -24.43
CA VAL A 494 -3.53 -20.51 -25.36
C VAL A 494 -4.84 -20.40 -24.58
N PHE A 495 -5.48 -19.24 -24.66
CA PHE A 495 -6.81 -18.97 -24.12
C PHE A 495 -7.85 -19.25 -25.20
N GLN A 496 -8.66 -20.28 -24.98
CA GLN A 496 -9.72 -20.70 -25.88
C GLN A 496 -11.07 -20.35 -25.28
N GLY A 497 -11.75 -19.36 -25.83
CA GLY A 497 -13.15 -19.09 -25.54
C GLY A 497 -14.06 -19.98 -26.39
N ILE A 498 -15.10 -20.56 -25.80
CA ILE A 498 -16.12 -21.35 -26.48
C ILE A 498 -17.50 -20.82 -26.12
N LYS A 499 -18.33 -20.54 -27.13
CA LYS A 499 -19.75 -20.23 -26.93
C LYS A 499 -20.52 -21.50 -26.60
N GLY A 500 -21.19 -21.52 -25.46
CA GLY A 500 -22.08 -22.58 -25.01
C GLY A 500 -23.44 -22.57 -25.67
N ALA A 501 -24.26 -23.58 -25.36
CA ALA A 501 -25.65 -23.60 -25.74
C ALA A 501 -26.46 -22.61 -24.87
N GLY A 502 -27.25 -21.75 -25.52
CA GLY A 502 -28.09 -20.77 -24.85
C GLY A 502 -27.90 -19.34 -25.33
N VAL A 503 -28.82 -18.48 -24.93
CA VAL A 503 -28.74 -17.04 -25.16
C VAL A 503 -27.69 -16.46 -24.21
N SER A 504 -26.77 -15.68 -24.75
CA SER A 504 -25.76 -14.95 -24.00
C SER A 504 -25.93 -13.46 -24.30
N ASN A 505 -25.68 -12.61 -23.31
CA ASN A 505 -25.79 -11.16 -23.44
C ASN A 505 -24.41 -10.47 -23.44
N GLY A 506 -23.33 -11.24 -23.38
CA GLY A 506 -21.96 -10.73 -23.22
C GLY A 506 -20.92 -11.73 -23.68
N GLY A 507 -20.02 -12.14 -22.79
CA GLY A 507 -19.01 -13.17 -23.05
C GLY A 507 -17.93 -13.23 -21.97
N PHE A 508 -16.74 -13.68 -22.36
CA PHE A 508 -15.57 -13.74 -21.46
C PHE A 508 -14.61 -12.58 -21.73
N SER A 509 -14.21 -11.89 -20.68
CA SER A 509 -13.10 -10.93 -20.71
C SER A 509 -11.94 -11.44 -19.86
N ILE A 510 -10.72 -11.16 -20.28
CA ILE A 510 -9.50 -11.46 -19.52
C ILE A 510 -8.58 -10.24 -19.48
N ASP A 511 -7.88 -10.09 -18.37
CA ASP A 511 -6.98 -8.96 -18.10
C ASP A 511 -5.87 -9.33 -17.10
N ASP A 512 -4.85 -8.49 -16.99
CA ASP A 512 -3.74 -8.59 -16.03
C ASP A 512 -3.10 -10.00 -15.97
N ILE A 513 -2.77 -10.54 -17.14
CA ILE A 513 -2.14 -11.85 -17.28
C ILE A 513 -0.70 -11.76 -16.77
N ASN A 514 -0.35 -12.60 -15.80
CA ASN A 514 1.01 -12.76 -15.32
C ASN A 514 1.41 -14.24 -15.37
N LEU A 515 2.64 -14.50 -15.81
CA LEU A 515 3.22 -15.83 -15.84
C LEU A 515 4.61 -15.80 -15.21
N SER A 516 4.83 -16.71 -14.26
CA SER A 516 6.10 -16.86 -13.57
C SER A 516 6.43 -18.33 -13.31
N GLU A 517 7.71 -18.68 -13.26
CA GLU A 517 8.22 -20.00 -12.88
C GLU A 517 8.24 -20.19 -11.37
N THR A 518 7.06 -20.03 -10.77
CA THR A 518 6.79 -20.15 -9.34
C THR A 518 5.69 -21.19 -9.11
N LYS A 519 5.55 -21.66 -7.86
CA LYS A 519 4.43 -22.53 -7.48
C LYS A 519 3.16 -21.68 -7.37
N CYS A 520 2.07 -22.17 -7.97
CA CYS A 520 0.78 -21.54 -7.71
C CYS A 520 0.34 -21.76 -6.26
N PRO A 521 -0.46 -20.82 -5.72
CA PRO A 521 -1.21 -21.02 -4.49
C PRO A 521 -1.99 -22.33 -4.49
N SER A 522 -2.09 -22.97 -3.33
CA SER A 522 -2.89 -24.18 -3.15
C SER A 522 -4.38 -23.87 -3.02
N HIS A 523 -4.70 -22.74 -2.37
CA HIS A 523 -6.07 -22.29 -2.12
C HIS A 523 -6.17 -20.77 -2.19
N ILE A 524 -7.36 -20.26 -2.49
CA ILE A 524 -7.66 -18.83 -2.50
C ILE A 524 -8.93 -18.62 -1.67
N TRP A 525 -8.86 -17.71 -0.71
CA TRP A 525 -10.02 -17.18 -0.01
C TRP A 525 -10.30 -15.78 -0.53
N HIS A 526 -11.35 -15.67 -1.35
CA HIS A 526 -11.83 -14.41 -1.87
C HIS A 526 -12.87 -13.82 -0.92
N ILE A 527 -12.61 -12.62 -0.40
CA ILE A 527 -13.46 -11.89 0.53
C ILE A 527 -14.04 -10.68 -0.20
N LYS A 528 -15.35 -10.73 -0.43
CA LYS A 528 -16.08 -9.63 -1.05
C LYS A 528 -16.38 -8.52 -0.05
N ASN A 529 -16.55 -7.30 -0.53
CA ASN A 529 -16.97 -6.12 0.24
C ASN A 529 -16.05 -5.83 1.42
N PHE A 530 -14.75 -6.03 1.24
CA PHE A 530 -13.78 -5.94 2.31
C PHE A 530 -13.74 -4.53 2.93
N THR A 531 -13.94 -3.47 2.15
CA THR A 531 -14.05 -2.10 2.70
C THR A 531 -15.18 -1.96 3.70
N HIS A 532 -16.33 -2.58 3.44
CA HIS A 532 -17.45 -2.57 4.37
C HIS A 532 -17.06 -3.32 5.64
N LEU A 533 -16.46 -4.50 5.52
CA LEU A 533 -15.97 -5.27 6.67
C LEU A 533 -14.97 -4.48 7.52
N VAL A 534 -14.02 -3.78 6.91
CA VAL A 534 -13.06 -2.90 7.62
C VAL A 534 -13.77 -1.74 8.32
N ALA A 535 -14.82 -1.20 7.72
CA ALA A 535 -15.58 -0.10 8.30
C ALA A 535 -16.48 -0.54 9.46
N THR A 536 -17.06 -1.74 9.42
CA THR A 536 -18.13 -2.16 10.34
C THR A 536 -17.72 -3.22 11.37
N SER A 537 -16.66 -4.00 11.12
CA SER A 537 -16.26 -5.06 12.04
C SER A 537 -15.69 -4.47 13.34
N PRO A 538 -16.19 -4.88 14.52
CA PRO A 538 -15.58 -4.49 15.80
C PRO A 538 -14.18 -5.14 15.96
N SER A 539 -13.38 -4.65 16.89
CA SER A 539 -12.20 -5.39 17.34
C SER A 539 -12.62 -6.62 18.16
N GLY A 540 -11.72 -7.58 18.29
CA GLY A 540 -11.95 -8.78 19.10
C GLY A 540 -12.74 -9.87 18.39
N ALA A 541 -13.15 -10.89 19.16
CA ALA A 541 -13.81 -12.08 18.62
C ALA A 541 -15.09 -11.80 17.80
N GLY A 542 -15.80 -10.70 18.10
CA GLY A 542 -17.02 -10.30 17.39
C GLY A 542 -16.79 -9.78 15.96
N GLY A 543 -15.57 -9.36 15.60
CA GLY A 543 -15.22 -8.89 14.26
C GLY A 543 -14.46 -9.90 13.42
N ARG A 544 -14.35 -11.14 13.91
CA ARG A 544 -13.67 -12.23 13.22
C ARG A 544 -14.55 -12.85 12.14
N ILE A 545 -14.00 -13.02 10.96
CA ILE A 545 -14.58 -13.81 9.88
C ILE A 545 -13.75 -15.06 9.63
N TYR A 546 -14.39 -16.12 9.14
CA TYR A 546 -13.73 -17.38 8.84
C TYR A 546 -13.73 -17.67 7.34
N SER A 547 -12.64 -18.26 6.87
CA SER A 547 -12.59 -18.83 5.53
C SER A 547 -13.49 -20.05 5.42
N PRO A 548 -13.79 -20.51 4.19
CA PRO A 548 -14.20 -21.90 3.97
C PRO A 548 -13.18 -22.87 4.57
N ARG A 549 -13.61 -24.10 4.82
CA ARG A 549 -12.69 -25.17 5.21
C ARG A 549 -11.87 -25.62 4.00
N PHE A 550 -10.57 -25.66 4.15
CA PHE A 550 -9.63 -26.12 3.14
C PHE A 550 -8.96 -27.42 3.58
N HIS A 551 -8.35 -28.10 2.62
CA HIS A 551 -7.61 -29.34 2.86
C HIS A 551 -6.21 -29.23 2.29
N SER A 552 -5.19 -29.61 3.06
CA SER A 552 -3.82 -29.67 2.57
C SER A 552 -3.63 -30.80 1.56
N SER A 553 -2.51 -30.79 0.83
CA SER A 553 -2.15 -31.86 -0.10
C SER A 553 -2.10 -33.24 0.56
N GLU A 554 -1.76 -33.30 1.85
CA GLU A 554 -1.70 -34.53 2.63
C GLU A 554 -3.05 -34.90 3.27
N GLY A 555 -3.98 -33.95 3.34
CA GLY A 555 -5.36 -34.19 3.78
C GLY A 555 -5.76 -33.52 5.10
N TYR A 556 -4.84 -32.85 5.80
CA TYR A 556 -5.16 -32.06 7.00
C TYR A 556 -6.19 -30.98 6.65
N ALA A 557 -7.33 -30.98 7.33
CA ALA A 557 -8.31 -29.92 7.19
C ALA A 557 -7.91 -28.70 8.03
N PHE A 558 -8.15 -27.50 7.51
CA PHE A 558 -7.81 -26.26 8.19
C PHE A 558 -8.74 -25.12 7.79
N GLN A 559 -8.77 -24.07 8.60
CA GLN A 559 -9.57 -22.87 8.42
C GLN A 559 -8.78 -21.63 8.86
N ILE A 560 -9.04 -20.50 8.21
CA ILE A 560 -8.40 -19.22 8.55
C ILE A 560 -9.41 -18.36 9.31
N GLY A 561 -8.99 -17.82 10.45
CA GLY A 561 -9.69 -16.73 11.14
C GLY A 561 -9.04 -15.39 10.81
N LEU A 562 -9.81 -14.44 10.29
CA LEU A 562 -9.36 -13.07 10.02
C LEU A 562 -10.09 -12.10 10.95
N TYR A 563 -9.34 -11.38 11.78
CA TYR A 563 -9.85 -10.30 12.62
C TYR A 563 -9.67 -8.99 11.88
N VAL A 564 -10.74 -8.53 11.24
CA VAL A 564 -10.67 -7.45 10.24
C VAL A 564 -10.22 -6.12 10.85
N ASN A 565 -10.68 -5.82 12.07
CA ASN A 565 -10.30 -4.62 12.85
C ASN A 565 -9.49 -5.01 14.11
N GLY A 566 -8.71 -6.09 14.02
CA GLY A 566 -7.82 -6.58 15.07
C GLY A 566 -8.45 -7.40 16.17
N ASP A 567 -7.59 -8.06 16.94
CA ASP A 567 -7.97 -8.88 18.09
C ASP A 567 -8.19 -8.02 19.34
N ASP A 568 -8.47 -8.66 20.48
CA ASP A 568 -8.72 -7.95 21.75
C ASP A 568 -7.47 -7.21 22.26
N ASN A 569 -6.27 -7.65 21.85
CA ASN A 569 -4.99 -7.11 22.29
C ASN A 569 -4.49 -5.97 21.40
N ASN A 570 -4.85 -5.99 20.11
CA ASN A 570 -4.34 -5.10 19.07
C ASN A 570 -5.50 -4.53 18.22
N PRO A 571 -6.39 -3.71 18.82
CA PRO A 571 -7.53 -3.15 18.10
C PRO A 571 -7.07 -2.22 16.96
N GLY A 572 -7.69 -2.37 15.80
CA GLY A 572 -7.36 -1.62 14.57
C GLY A 572 -6.31 -2.28 13.68
N GLU A 573 -5.70 -3.39 14.11
CA GLU A 573 -4.63 -4.06 13.37
C GLU A 573 -5.10 -5.40 12.79
N LEU A 574 -5.20 -5.50 11.45
CA LEU A 574 -5.64 -6.71 10.78
C LEU A 574 -4.80 -7.93 11.23
N ALA A 575 -5.47 -8.96 11.78
CA ALA A 575 -4.80 -10.16 12.28
C ALA A 575 -5.33 -11.43 11.60
N ILE A 576 -4.43 -12.37 11.29
CA ILE A 576 -4.73 -13.64 10.62
C ILE A 576 -4.25 -14.80 11.49
N TYR A 577 -5.11 -15.80 11.66
CA TYR A 577 -4.83 -17.01 12.44
C TYR A 577 -5.18 -18.24 11.63
N PHE A 578 -4.37 -19.28 11.77
CA PHE A 578 -4.56 -20.56 11.11
C PHE A 578 -4.99 -21.60 12.13
N HIS A 579 -6.09 -22.28 11.85
CA HIS A 579 -6.65 -23.31 12.72
C HIS A 579 -6.68 -24.63 11.97
N LEU A 580 -6.12 -25.69 12.58
CA LEU A 580 -6.47 -27.04 12.15
C LEU A 580 -7.94 -27.29 12.46
N ALA A 581 -8.63 -27.97 11.56
CA ALA A 581 -10.05 -28.28 11.67
C ALA A 581 -10.25 -29.79 11.51
N SER A 582 -11.35 -30.31 12.04
CA SER A 582 -11.69 -31.71 11.85
C SER A 582 -11.95 -32.03 10.38
N GLY A 583 -11.33 -33.09 9.90
CA GLY A 583 -11.38 -33.57 8.52
C GLY A 583 -11.71 -35.05 8.41
N LEU A 584 -12.20 -35.47 7.24
CA LEU A 584 -12.57 -36.88 6.98
C LEU A 584 -11.38 -37.84 6.98
N LYS A 585 -10.14 -37.34 6.98
CA LYS A 585 -8.91 -38.13 6.91
C LYS A 585 -8.17 -38.19 8.24
N ASP A 586 -8.68 -37.55 9.29
CA ASP A 586 -7.95 -37.35 10.55
C ASP A 586 -7.50 -38.68 11.19
N ASP A 587 -8.30 -39.74 11.07
CA ASP A 587 -7.98 -41.10 11.57
C ASP A 587 -6.74 -41.74 10.92
N ARG A 588 -6.30 -41.22 9.77
CA ARG A 588 -5.16 -41.74 9.00
C ARG A 588 -3.97 -40.77 9.00
N LEU A 589 -4.12 -39.61 9.61
CA LEU A 589 -3.08 -38.58 9.66
C LEU A 589 -2.27 -38.70 10.94
N GLN A 590 -1.03 -38.23 10.89
CA GLN A 590 -0.18 -38.16 12.06
C GLN A 590 -0.58 -37.00 12.97
N TRP A 591 -0.68 -37.25 14.27
CA TRP A 591 -1.01 -36.25 15.28
C TRP A 591 -0.04 -36.34 16.47
N PRO A 592 0.41 -35.19 17.04
CA PRO A 592 0.19 -33.81 16.56
C PRO A 592 0.73 -33.55 15.14
N CYS A 593 0.15 -32.58 14.42
CA CYS A 593 0.46 -32.30 13.02
C CYS A 593 1.93 -31.89 12.85
N PRO A 594 2.80 -32.69 12.19
CA PRO A 594 4.23 -32.46 12.26
C PRO A 594 4.73 -31.53 11.14
N TRP A 595 5.25 -30.37 11.51
CA TRP A 595 6.09 -29.50 10.67
C TRP A 595 5.45 -29.07 9.35
N LYS A 596 4.16 -28.72 9.38
CA LYS A 596 3.44 -28.20 8.21
C LYS A 596 3.49 -26.68 8.21
N GLN A 597 4.23 -26.12 7.25
CA GLN A 597 4.25 -24.69 7.04
C GLN A 597 3.05 -24.26 6.18
N ILE A 598 2.25 -23.35 6.74
CA ILE A 598 1.19 -22.64 6.03
C ILE A 598 1.60 -21.19 5.83
N THR A 599 1.41 -20.68 4.61
CA THR A 599 1.67 -19.28 4.26
C THR A 599 0.38 -18.62 3.83
N GLY A 600 -0.02 -17.57 4.54
CA GLY A 600 -1.06 -16.64 4.10
C GLY A 600 -0.44 -15.42 3.42
N LEU A 601 -0.98 -15.07 2.27
CA LEU A 601 -0.57 -13.92 1.47
C LEU A 601 -1.79 -13.05 1.21
N LEU A 602 -1.79 -11.83 1.73
CA LEU A 602 -2.72 -10.79 1.33
C LEU A 602 -2.21 -10.19 0.02
N LEU A 603 -2.87 -10.51 -1.09
CA LEU A 603 -2.39 -10.15 -2.42
C LEU A 603 -2.52 -8.64 -2.67
N ASP A 604 -1.40 -7.99 -2.96
CA ASP A 604 -1.42 -6.71 -3.66
C ASP A 604 -1.77 -6.98 -5.12
N GLN A 605 -2.97 -6.57 -5.54
CA GLN A 605 -3.51 -6.82 -6.87
C GLN A 605 -2.94 -5.84 -7.91
N ASN A 606 -1.63 -5.59 -7.86
CA ASN A 606 -0.93 -4.82 -8.88
C ASN A 606 -0.96 -5.60 -10.20
N PRO A 607 -1.23 -4.93 -11.33
CA PRO A 607 -1.22 -5.54 -12.66
C PRO A 607 0.05 -6.32 -12.97
N ASP A 608 1.21 -5.80 -12.57
CA ASP A 608 2.51 -6.41 -12.83
C ASP A 608 3.01 -7.15 -11.58
N ILE A 609 3.14 -8.48 -11.67
CA ILE A 609 3.60 -9.34 -10.58
C ILE A 609 4.93 -8.88 -9.96
N ARG A 610 5.80 -8.24 -10.75
CA ARG A 610 7.11 -7.75 -10.28
C ARG A 610 6.98 -6.58 -9.31
N ARG A 611 5.84 -5.90 -9.32
CA ARG A 611 5.55 -4.67 -8.56
C ARG A 611 4.51 -4.87 -7.47
N GLN A 612 4.01 -6.08 -7.31
CA GLN A 612 3.20 -6.45 -6.16
C GLN A 612 4.06 -6.31 -4.90
N MET A 613 3.51 -5.69 -3.86
CA MET A 613 4.08 -5.65 -2.51
C MET A 613 3.15 -6.43 -1.56
N SER A 614 3.01 -7.73 -1.83
CA SER A 614 2.01 -8.55 -1.12
C SER A 614 2.42 -8.77 0.33
N ASN A 615 1.46 -8.68 1.26
CA ASN A 615 1.75 -8.86 2.68
C ASN A 615 1.64 -10.34 3.07
N GLN A 616 2.77 -10.96 3.40
CA GLN A 616 2.86 -12.40 3.63
C GLN A 616 3.23 -12.75 5.07
N ARG A 617 2.61 -13.80 5.62
CA ARG A 617 2.98 -14.42 6.90
C ARG A 617 2.97 -15.95 6.78
N SER A 618 3.91 -16.59 7.46
CA SER A 618 4.00 -18.05 7.53
C SER A 618 4.07 -18.51 8.98
N VAL A 619 3.41 -19.62 9.25
CA VAL A 619 3.55 -20.35 10.52
C VAL A 619 3.77 -21.83 10.21
N THR A 620 4.46 -22.53 11.11
CA THR A 620 4.72 -23.97 10.98
C THR A 620 4.16 -24.68 12.20
N THR A 621 3.43 -25.78 12.01
CA THR A 621 2.97 -26.61 13.12
C THR A 621 4.17 -27.29 13.80
N ASP A 622 4.32 -27.10 15.10
CA ASP A 622 5.35 -27.77 15.89
C ASP A 622 4.70 -28.91 16.69
N PRO A 623 5.03 -30.17 16.41
CA PRO A 623 4.44 -31.31 17.12
C PRO A 623 4.94 -31.46 18.57
N THR A 624 5.94 -30.67 18.97
CA THR A 624 6.55 -30.70 20.31
C THR A 624 6.05 -29.58 21.23
N LEU A 625 5.41 -28.55 20.68
CA LEU A 625 4.77 -27.49 21.46
C LEU A 625 3.43 -27.97 21.99
N PHE A 626 3.40 -28.34 23.27
CA PHE A 626 2.18 -28.56 24.03
C PHE A 626 1.96 -27.36 24.96
N GLU A 627 0.99 -26.49 24.65
CA GLU A 627 0.55 -25.51 25.63
C GLU A 627 -0.37 -26.18 26.65
N THR A 628 -0.08 -25.96 27.94
CA THR A 628 -0.79 -26.55 29.08
C THR A 628 -2.27 -26.15 29.19
N GLU A 629 -2.77 -25.23 28.35
CA GLU A 629 -4.17 -24.80 28.32
C GLU A 629 -5.13 -25.84 27.68
N ASP A 630 -4.63 -26.76 26.84
CA ASP A 630 -5.47 -27.68 26.06
C ASP A 630 -6.16 -28.78 26.89
N ILE A 631 -5.68 -29.08 28.10
CA ILE A 631 -6.29 -30.11 28.97
C ILE A 631 -7.63 -29.62 29.56
N SER A 632 -7.81 -28.30 29.70
CA SER A 632 -9.04 -27.71 30.25
C SER A 632 -10.22 -27.75 29.28
N ARG A 633 -9.96 -27.83 27.97
CA ARG A 633 -11.00 -27.88 26.92
C ARG A 633 -11.44 -29.29 26.56
N LEU A 634 -10.65 -30.30 26.88
CA LEU A 634 -10.99 -31.71 26.65
C LEU A 634 -12.00 -32.28 27.67
N THR A 635 -12.26 -31.59 28.77
CA THR A 635 -13.20 -32.02 29.82
C THR A 635 -14.56 -31.32 29.78
N ALA A 636 -14.76 -30.32 28.90
CA ALA A 636 -16.04 -29.64 28.75
C ALA A 636 -16.93 -30.33 27.70
N THR A 637 -17.75 -31.29 28.14
CA THR A 637 -18.92 -31.74 27.37
C THR A 637 -19.83 -30.54 27.12
N GLN A 638 -20.03 -30.16 25.86
CA GLN A 638 -20.98 -29.10 25.50
C GLN A 638 -22.42 -29.52 25.88
N PRO A 639 -23.20 -28.69 26.60
CA PRO A 639 -24.62 -28.94 26.82
C PRO A 639 -25.43 -28.73 25.54
N ILE A 640 -26.43 -29.60 25.34
CA ILE A 640 -27.44 -29.53 24.27
C ILE A 640 -28.29 -28.26 24.46
N PRO A 641 -28.65 -27.50 23.38
CA PRO A 641 -29.45 -26.29 23.51
C PRO A 641 -30.92 -26.62 23.89
N PRO A 642 -31.54 -25.92 24.86
CA PRO A 642 -32.96 -26.05 25.11
C PRO A 642 -33.81 -25.14 24.20
N THR A 643 -34.93 -25.72 23.81
CA THR A 643 -36.00 -25.21 22.95
C THR A 643 -36.66 -23.94 23.50
N THR A 644 -36.99 -23.02 22.61
CA THR A 644 -37.74 -21.77 22.80
C THR A 644 -39.07 -21.95 23.54
N THR A 645 -39.32 -21.14 24.57
CA THR A 645 -40.66 -20.64 24.95
C THR A 645 -40.57 -19.21 25.51
N VAL A 646 -41.51 -18.37 25.09
CA VAL A 646 -41.70 -16.97 25.50
C VAL A 646 -42.57 -16.91 26.76
N PRO A 647 -42.32 -15.98 27.71
CA PRO A 647 -43.44 -15.19 28.23
C PRO A 647 -43.15 -13.71 28.60
N ASN A 648 -44.27 -13.00 28.75
CA ASN A 648 -44.54 -11.56 28.88
C ASN A 648 -44.24 -10.89 30.26
N THR A 649 -43.89 -9.59 30.16
CA THR A 649 -44.29 -8.38 30.95
C THR A 649 -44.10 -8.20 32.48
N THR A 650 -43.46 -7.03 32.76
CA THR A 650 -43.69 -5.97 33.80
C THR A 650 -42.97 -5.99 35.17
N PRO A 651 -42.65 -4.80 35.75
CA PRO A 651 -41.42 -4.53 36.54
C PRO A 651 -41.65 -4.06 38.00
N PRO A 652 -40.58 -3.83 38.80
CA PRO A 652 -40.68 -2.89 39.92
C PRO A 652 -39.55 -1.84 40.05
N ASN A 653 -40.04 -0.63 40.35
CA ASN A 653 -39.50 0.56 41.05
C ASN A 653 -38.04 0.62 41.56
N THR A 654 -37.44 1.78 41.29
CA THR A 654 -36.26 2.36 41.95
C THR A 654 -36.63 3.63 42.74
N THR A 655 -35.92 3.88 43.84
CA THR A 655 -35.85 5.19 44.53
C THR A 655 -34.39 5.67 44.62
N PRO A 656 -34.11 6.99 44.58
CA PRO A 656 -32.77 7.57 44.36
C PRO A 656 -32.20 8.33 45.58
N PRO A 657 -30.94 8.82 45.49
CA PRO A 657 -30.58 10.04 46.22
C PRO A 657 -29.89 11.14 45.39
N ASN A 658 -30.37 12.36 45.63
CA ASN A 658 -29.72 13.66 45.82
C ASN A 658 -28.93 14.42 44.72
N THR A 659 -29.14 15.75 44.81
CA THR A 659 -29.09 16.82 43.81
C THR A 659 -28.00 17.89 44.04
N THR A 660 -27.69 18.63 42.97
CA THR A 660 -27.34 20.08 42.97
C THR A 660 -27.89 20.73 41.67
N PRO A 661 -28.27 22.04 41.63
CA PRO A 661 -29.33 22.54 40.74
C PRO A 661 -28.89 23.03 39.34
N PRO A 662 -29.76 22.96 38.30
CA PRO A 662 -29.40 23.28 36.91
C PRO A 662 -29.78 24.69 36.43
N ALA A 663 -29.09 25.11 35.37
CA ALA A 663 -29.05 26.39 34.67
C ALA A 663 -30.37 26.93 34.03
N SER A 664 -31.53 26.80 34.68
CA SER A 664 -32.85 27.01 34.04
C SER A 664 -33.64 28.28 34.40
N GLU A 665 -33.15 29.17 35.26
CA GLU A 665 -33.94 30.36 35.68
C GLU A 665 -33.75 31.62 34.83
N LEU A 666 -32.55 31.91 34.31
CA LEU A 666 -32.24 33.19 33.65
C LEU A 666 -32.95 33.42 32.30
N CYS A 667 -33.41 32.37 31.62
CA CYS A 667 -34.15 32.46 30.35
C CYS A 667 -35.68 32.39 30.50
N LYS A 668 -36.22 32.31 31.73
CA LYS A 668 -37.68 32.34 31.94
C LYS A 668 -38.27 33.75 31.84
N THR A 669 -37.48 34.79 32.13
CA THR A 669 -37.91 36.20 32.12
C THR A 669 -37.45 36.97 30.88
N PHE A 670 -36.46 36.48 30.11
CA PHE A 670 -35.94 37.12 28.90
C PHE A 670 -36.50 36.45 27.63
N GLY A 671 -37.66 36.93 27.17
CA GLY A 671 -38.35 36.39 25.99
C GLY A 671 -37.74 36.85 24.66
N CYS A 672 -37.51 35.89 23.76
CA CYS A 672 -37.05 36.09 22.39
C CYS A 672 -38.23 36.03 21.40
N GLU A 673 -38.15 36.80 20.32
CA GLU A 673 -39.23 36.90 19.32
C GLU A 673 -38.94 36.05 18.08
N ASN A 674 -39.96 35.79 17.25
CA ASN A 674 -39.87 35.06 15.98
C ASN A 674 -39.13 33.71 16.07
N ASP A 675 -39.54 32.90 17.05
CA ASP A 675 -38.94 31.59 17.37
C ASP A 675 -37.44 31.64 17.73
N GLY A 676 -36.96 32.82 18.14
CA GLY A 676 -35.63 32.97 18.73
C GLY A 676 -35.51 32.19 20.03
N VAL A 677 -34.35 31.58 20.27
CA VAL A 677 -34.09 30.76 21.46
C VAL A 677 -33.20 31.55 22.41
N CYS A 678 -33.66 31.74 23.66
CA CYS A 678 -32.86 32.38 24.71
C CYS A 678 -31.77 31.42 25.18
N VAL A 679 -30.53 31.89 25.19
CA VAL A 679 -29.37 31.18 25.75
C VAL A 679 -28.59 32.12 26.66
N VAL A 680 -27.97 31.58 27.71
CA VAL A 680 -27.16 32.38 28.64
C VAL A 680 -25.70 32.34 28.21
N GLU A 681 -25.16 33.47 27.76
CA GLU A 681 -23.77 33.59 27.33
C GLU A 681 -23.05 34.53 28.30
N LYS A 682 -21.98 34.03 28.94
CA LYS A 682 -21.23 34.75 30.00
C LYS A 682 -22.12 35.31 31.14
N GLY A 683 -23.16 34.58 31.51
CA GLY A 683 -24.06 34.94 32.62
C GLY A 683 -25.18 35.92 32.28
N LYS A 684 -25.40 36.27 31.00
CA LYS A 684 -26.52 37.13 30.55
C LYS A 684 -27.37 36.42 29.49
N PRO A 685 -28.71 36.57 29.50
CA PRO A 685 -29.57 35.99 28.47
C PRO A 685 -29.43 36.74 27.13
N VAL A 686 -29.24 35.99 26.05
CA VAL A 686 -29.08 36.47 24.67
C VAL A 686 -29.94 35.62 23.74
N CYS A 687 -30.62 36.22 22.78
CA CYS A 687 -31.45 35.50 21.82
C CYS A 687 -30.65 35.03 20.60
N ARG A 688 -30.79 33.74 20.25
CA ARG A 688 -30.30 33.18 18.99
C ARG A 688 -31.46 33.07 18.01
N CYS A 689 -31.32 33.72 16.85
CA CYS A 689 -32.41 33.94 15.93
C CYS A 689 -32.54 32.84 14.87
N ALA A 690 -33.78 32.49 14.52
CA ALA A 690 -34.06 31.47 13.52
C ALA A 690 -33.61 31.89 12.11
N VAL A 691 -33.13 30.91 11.34
CA VAL A 691 -32.63 31.08 9.98
C VAL A 691 -33.21 29.99 9.07
N GLY A 692 -33.80 30.40 7.95
CA GLY A 692 -34.30 29.53 6.88
C GLY A 692 -33.38 29.52 5.66
N LYS A 693 -33.74 28.73 4.63
CA LYS A 693 -32.92 28.56 3.41
C LYS A 693 -32.50 29.89 2.74
N ASP A 694 -33.40 30.87 2.69
CA ASP A 694 -33.16 32.15 1.98
C ASP A 694 -33.49 33.40 2.84
N TRP A 695 -33.62 33.26 4.16
CA TRP A 695 -33.91 34.35 5.08
C TRP A 695 -33.38 34.09 6.50
N TRP A 696 -33.11 35.13 7.28
CA TRP A 696 -32.74 35.03 8.71
C TRP A 696 -33.39 36.12 9.54
N PHE A 697 -33.59 35.88 10.84
CA PHE A 697 -33.90 36.94 11.79
C PHE A 697 -32.62 37.47 12.47
N MET A 698 -32.60 38.74 12.84
CA MET A 698 -31.49 39.43 13.49
C MET A 698 -31.97 40.54 14.43
N GLY A 699 -31.10 40.99 15.35
CA GLY A 699 -31.42 41.94 16.41
C GLY A 699 -31.36 41.27 17.80
N GLU A 700 -31.23 42.06 18.87
CA GLU A 700 -31.04 41.53 20.24
C GLU A 700 -32.12 40.56 20.72
N LYS A 701 -33.34 40.67 20.17
CA LYS A 701 -34.44 39.74 20.42
C LYS A 701 -34.96 39.02 19.17
N CYS A 702 -34.22 39.08 18.07
CA CYS A 702 -34.61 38.46 16.79
C CYS A 702 -35.80 39.11 16.08
N GLN A 703 -35.95 40.42 16.23
CA GLN A 703 -37.11 41.16 15.75
C GLN A 703 -37.05 41.59 14.26
N LYS A 704 -35.90 41.52 13.58
CA LYS A 704 -35.73 41.97 12.17
C LYS A 704 -35.46 40.80 11.22
N LYS A 705 -36.00 40.81 9.99
CA LYS A 705 -35.82 39.74 8.98
C LYS A 705 -34.97 40.20 7.79
N GLY A 706 -33.97 39.41 7.39
CA GLY A 706 -33.15 39.59 6.18
C GLY A 706 -33.39 38.48 5.15
N LYS A 707 -33.13 38.74 3.86
CA LYS A 707 -33.28 37.80 2.72
C LYS A 707 -32.02 37.76 1.83
N SER A 708 -31.80 36.62 1.16
CA SER A 708 -30.60 36.33 0.34
C SER A 708 -30.39 37.24 -0.88
N GLU A 709 -31.44 37.77 -1.50
CA GLU A 709 -31.34 38.64 -2.70
C GLU A 709 -30.57 39.94 -2.45
N ASP A 710 -30.66 40.52 -1.24
CA ASP A 710 -29.97 41.76 -0.89
C ASP A 710 -28.43 41.57 -0.83
N THR A 711 -27.98 40.36 -0.49
CA THR A 711 -26.56 39.98 -0.43
C THR A 711 -25.95 39.71 -1.81
N VAL A 712 -26.74 39.20 -2.77
CA VAL A 712 -26.27 38.92 -4.14
C VAL A 712 -26.00 40.23 -4.88
N ILE A 713 -26.83 41.26 -4.71
CA ILE A 713 -26.64 42.58 -5.33
C ILE A 713 -25.35 43.24 -4.81
N ALA A 714 -25.05 43.11 -3.50
CA ALA A 714 -23.81 43.62 -2.91
C ALA A 714 -22.57 42.86 -3.43
N ALA A 715 -22.63 41.52 -3.53
CA ALA A 715 -21.51 40.70 -4.00
C ALA A 715 -21.19 40.91 -5.51
N VAL A 716 -22.22 41.10 -6.34
CA VAL A 716 -22.05 41.40 -7.77
C VAL A 716 -21.41 42.78 -7.96
N SER A 717 -21.82 43.78 -7.17
CA SER A 717 -21.23 45.12 -7.25
C SER A 717 -19.74 45.15 -6.87
N ALA A 718 -19.34 44.38 -5.85
CA ALA A 718 -17.94 44.27 -5.44
C ALA A 718 -17.07 43.54 -6.48
N SER A 719 -17.62 42.51 -7.13
CA SER A 719 -16.91 41.72 -8.14
C SER A 719 -16.62 42.54 -9.41
N VAL A 720 -17.55 43.38 -9.83
CA VAL A 720 -17.36 44.31 -10.97
C VAL A 720 -16.29 45.36 -10.65
N ALA A 721 -16.24 45.87 -9.43
CA ALA A 721 -15.23 46.84 -9.01
C ALA A 721 -13.80 46.25 -9.03
N VAL A 722 -13.63 45.01 -8.56
CA VAL A 722 -12.33 44.31 -8.58
C VAL A 722 -11.88 44.04 -10.02
N PHE A 723 -12.80 43.65 -10.90
CA PHE A 723 -12.48 43.43 -12.31
C PHE A 723 -12.05 44.71 -13.02
N ALA A 724 -12.73 45.84 -12.76
CA ALA A 724 -12.35 47.14 -13.30
C ALA A 724 -10.95 47.59 -12.81
N ALA A 725 -10.63 47.34 -11.53
CA ALA A 725 -9.32 47.65 -10.97
C ALA A 725 -8.20 46.80 -11.60
N MET A 726 -8.42 45.49 -11.78
CA MET A 726 -7.48 44.59 -12.44
C MET A 726 -7.22 44.99 -13.91
N LEU A 727 -8.26 45.45 -14.60
CA LEU A 727 -8.17 45.91 -15.99
C LEU A 727 -7.40 47.25 -16.09
N LEU A 728 -7.60 48.17 -15.15
CA LEU A 728 -6.81 49.41 -15.05
C LEU A 728 -5.33 49.13 -14.76
N VAL A 729 -5.02 48.20 -13.86
CA VAL A 729 -3.64 47.79 -13.53
C VAL A 729 -2.95 47.14 -14.73
N THR A 730 -3.66 46.30 -15.48
CA THR A 730 -3.09 45.67 -16.69
C THR A 730 -2.88 46.69 -17.80
N VAL A 731 -3.82 47.60 -18.06
CA VAL A 731 -3.66 48.66 -19.07
C VAL A 731 -2.51 49.61 -18.70
N THR A 732 -2.41 50.03 -17.44
CA THR A 732 -1.30 50.88 -16.98
C THR A 732 0.04 50.15 -17.05
N SER A 733 0.10 48.87 -16.70
CA SER A 733 1.31 48.04 -16.83
C SER A 733 1.76 47.91 -18.28
N VAL A 734 0.83 47.63 -19.21
CA VAL A 734 1.10 47.57 -20.65
C VAL A 734 1.56 48.93 -21.18
N TYR A 735 0.94 50.03 -20.76
CA TYR A 735 1.35 51.38 -21.14
C TYR A 735 2.76 51.72 -20.62
N CYS A 736 3.08 51.38 -19.37
CA CYS A 736 4.39 51.57 -18.77
C CYS A 736 5.48 50.75 -19.49
N VAL A 737 5.20 49.49 -19.84
CA VAL A 737 6.12 48.64 -20.59
C VAL A 737 6.30 49.18 -22.02
N LYS A 738 5.24 49.60 -22.70
CA LYS A 738 5.30 50.21 -24.03
C LYS A 738 6.11 51.52 -24.03
N LYS A 739 5.89 52.39 -23.05
CA LYS A 739 6.67 53.64 -22.87
C LYS A 739 8.14 53.37 -22.56
N LYS A 740 8.44 52.33 -21.78
CA LYS A 740 9.81 51.89 -21.46
C LYS A 740 10.52 51.30 -22.68
N LEU A 741 9.81 50.57 -23.54
CA LEU A 741 10.31 50.05 -24.82
C LEU A 741 10.56 51.19 -25.82
N LEU A 742 9.64 52.16 -25.94
CA LEU A 742 9.81 53.33 -26.82
C LEU A 742 10.98 54.22 -26.39
N LYS A 743 11.17 54.46 -25.08
CA LYS A 743 12.36 55.15 -24.55
C LYS A 743 13.67 54.41 -24.80
N LYS A 744 13.62 53.08 -24.95
CA LYS A 744 14.79 52.24 -25.26
C LYS A 744 15.11 52.26 -26.76
N MET A 745 14.10 52.45 -27.61
CA MET A 745 14.26 52.59 -29.06
C MET A 745 14.80 53.97 -29.50
N GLU A 746 14.60 55.04 -28.72
CA GLU A 746 15.19 56.37 -29.00
C GLU A 746 16.70 56.47 -28.66
N ARG A 747 17.30 55.47 -28.00
CA ARG A 747 18.70 55.54 -27.50
C ARG A 747 19.72 54.68 -28.25
N GLN A 748 19.37 54.06 -29.37
CA GLN A 748 20.34 53.26 -30.14
C GLN A 748 20.30 53.56 -31.64
N THR A 749 21.29 54.33 -32.10
CA THR A 749 21.76 54.41 -33.49
C THR A 749 22.38 53.06 -33.91
N PRO A 750 22.34 52.67 -35.19
CA PRO A 750 22.14 51.30 -35.61
C PRO A 750 23.45 50.53 -35.84
N GLY A 751 23.43 49.26 -35.45
CA GLY A 751 24.39 48.26 -35.89
C GLY A 751 24.00 46.88 -35.43
N ILE A 752 23.58 46.04 -36.40
CA ILE A 752 23.59 44.57 -36.38
C ILE A 752 22.24 43.86 -36.12
N VAL A 753 21.57 43.58 -37.24
CA VAL A 753 20.89 42.34 -37.72
C VAL A 753 20.11 41.46 -36.73
N MET A 754 18.79 41.35 -37.01
CA MET A 754 17.83 40.42 -36.39
C MET A 754 17.97 38.98 -36.89
N GLY A 755 17.80 38.02 -35.96
CA GLY A 755 17.49 36.62 -36.25
C GLY A 755 16.37 36.10 -35.34
N ASN A 756 15.22 35.82 -35.97
CA ASN A 756 14.11 34.95 -35.56
C ASN A 756 13.31 35.24 -34.27
N VAL A 757 12.11 35.77 -34.52
CA VAL A 757 10.96 35.86 -33.60
C VAL A 757 10.15 34.56 -33.67
N SER A 758 9.84 33.96 -32.52
CA SER A 758 8.76 32.97 -32.38
C SER A 758 7.62 33.57 -31.56
N ILE A 759 6.43 33.53 -32.15
CA ILE A 759 5.15 34.07 -31.67
C ILE A 759 4.66 33.26 -30.46
N ILE A 760 4.40 33.92 -29.33
CA ILE A 760 3.75 33.32 -28.16
C ILE A 760 2.23 33.42 -28.34
N LYS A 761 1.55 32.27 -28.49
CA LYS A 761 0.09 32.14 -28.34
C LYS A 761 -0.25 31.94 -26.85
N MET A 762 -1.09 32.82 -26.29
CA MET A 762 -1.75 32.62 -24.98
C MET A 762 -3.05 31.82 -25.18
N PRO A 763 -3.37 30.82 -24.33
CA PRO A 763 -4.70 30.23 -24.30
C PRO A 763 -5.64 30.97 -23.34
N LEU A 764 -6.86 31.16 -23.84
CA LEU A 764 -8.05 31.73 -23.21
C LEU A 764 -8.73 30.63 -22.38
N PHE A 765 -8.94 30.81 -21.08
CA PHE A 765 -9.74 29.86 -20.26
C PHE A 765 -11.23 30.15 -20.41
N ILE A 766 -11.97 29.20 -20.98
CA ILE A 766 -13.43 29.13 -20.94
C ILE A 766 -13.81 28.15 -19.83
N PHE A 767 -14.56 28.60 -18.82
CA PHE A 767 -15.22 27.72 -17.86
C PHE A 767 -16.51 27.17 -18.47
N LEU A 768 -16.63 25.85 -18.60
CA LEU A 768 -17.90 25.18 -18.80
C LEU A 768 -18.16 24.23 -17.63
N PHE A 769 -19.34 24.38 -17.04
CA PHE A 769 -19.91 23.51 -16.03
C PHE A 769 -20.12 22.11 -16.60
N THR A 770 -19.79 21.07 -15.83
CA THR A 770 -20.33 19.73 -16.04
C THR A 770 -20.98 19.18 -14.78
N ASN A 771 -22.15 18.60 -15.04
CA ASN A 771 -23.12 18.09 -14.09
C ASN A 771 -22.66 16.79 -13.42
N LYS A 772 -23.23 16.55 -12.23
CA LYS A 772 -23.31 15.27 -11.51
C LYS A 772 -23.53 14.05 -12.42
N THR A 773 -22.89 12.93 -12.07
CA THR A 773 -23.59 11.64 -11.84
C THR A 773 -22.77 10.70 -10.93
N HIS A 774 -23.49 9.91 -10.14
CA HIS A 774 -23.07 8.95 -9.11
C HIS A 774 -22.41 7.68 -9.66
N SER A 775 -21.45 7.10 -8.92
CA SER A 775 -21.30 5.65 -8.73
C SER A 775 -20.43 5.31 -7.51
N GLN A 776 -20.86 4.34 -6.71
CA GLN A 776 -20.28 3.90 -5.43
C GLN A 776 -19.15 2.86 -5.64
N ARG A 777 -18.16 2.84 -4.75
CA ARG A 777 -17.01 1.89 -4.75
C ARG A 777 -17.27 0.70 -3.83
N GLN A 778 -16.80 -0.48 -4.24
CA GLN A 778 -16.76 -1.74 -3.50
C GLN A 778 -15.38 -2.35 -3.77
N PHE A 779 -14.53 -2.54 -2.75
CA PHE A 779 -13.24 -3.22 -2.90
C PHE A 779 -13.33 -4.63 -2.32
N ASP A 780 -12.91 -5.61 -3.11
CA ASP A 780 -12.76 -7.02 -2.71
C ASP A 780 -11.30 -7.34 -2.42
N VAL A 781 -11.05 -8.29 -1.53
CA VAL A 781 -9.70 -8.71 -1.12
C VAL A 781 -9.54 -10.22 -1.33
N SER A 782 -8.39 -10.63 -1.88
CA SER A 782 -8.05 -12.05 -2.02
C SER A 782 -6.91 -12.41 -1.07
N ILE A 783 -7.17 -13.33 -0.15
CA ILE A 783 -6.14 -13.98 0.68
C ILE A 783 -5.77 -15.29 -0.01
N ILE A 784 -4.50 -15.40 -0.38
CA ILE A 784 -3.92 -16.49 -1.13
C ILE A 784 -3.11 -17.39 -0.21
N MET A 785 -3.25 -18.71 -0.34
CA MET A 785 -2.55 -19.68 0.51
C MET A 785 -1.58 -20.54 -0.29
N LEU A 786 -0.35 -20.64 0.19
CA LEU A 786 0.66 -21.57 -0.33
C LEU A 786 1.01 -22.59 0.76
N LEU A 787 0.68 -23.87 0.53
CA LEU A 787 1.19 -24.98 1.34
C LEU A 787 2.44 -25.53 0.66
N ASN A 788 3.61 -25.35 1.30
CA ASN A 788 4.86 -25.84 0.74
C ASN A 788 5.20 -27.19 1.40
N GLN A 789 5.33 -28.23 0.58
CA GLN A 789 6.03 -29.46 0.96
C GLN A 789 7.50 -29.29 0.62
N THR A 790 8.32 -29.12 1.65
CA THR A 790 9.73 -29.48 1.61
C THR A 790 9.92 -30.57 2.64
N CYS A 791 10.13 -31.82 2.18
CA CYS A 791 10.66 -32.86 3.05
C CYS A 791 12.04 -32.39 3.50
N PHE A 792 12.14 -31.98 4.77
CA PHE A 792 13.42 -31.86 5.44
C PHE A 792 13.88 -33.28 5.74
N THR A 793 14.76 -33.84 4.91
CA THR A 793 15.60 -34.95 5.36
C THR A 793 16.63 -34.35 6.32
N THR A 794 16.58 -34.81 7.56
CA THR A 794 17.52 -34.52 8.65
C THR A 794 18.97 -34.59 8.24
#